data_AF-A0A969XWU0-F1
#
_entry.id   AF-A0A969XWU0-F1
#
_cell.length_a   1.000
_cell.length_b   1.000
_cell.length_c   1.000
_cell.angle_alpha   90.00
_cell.angle_beta   90.00
_cell.angle_gamma   90.00
#
_symmetry.space_group_name_H-M   'P 1'
#
loop_
_entity.id
_entity.type
_entity.pdbx_description
1 polymer ?
#
loop_
_entity_poly.entity_id
_entity_poly.type
_entity_poly.pdbx_seq_one_letter_code
_entity_poly.pdbx_strand_id
1 'polypeptide(L)'
;MVTPATAGNIWTSTDLFAKTAGSGKRVLTDNDDDGEAPAVVQTPDGRLRVAWYNASNQSLLFAAEGHSSWEDNSPITIDSGLVGEWSDMALEDDGDVHLVYYDRTGGTVKYAYHAEGESWYSWTTETIDTVGDITQGTAVAEVAAIAVDSEGTPHVAYYSATGTHLAYARRTGADTWVTAVLDDNGAGDVGTNPSIAIDRSDVVHLVYYDVTDMTLCYNSRTAAGWTGVQAVEAPAGAAEPYGPNDLALDALGNPHVVYTYQLATNAKNLKHAWIDTGAWTNETVDADGTGQHGYYPKMAITQDGHAYIAYGINWAGSVYLADKAGVGEQGGPDLAVTLDGGGQTFLPGDTIQTQITITNAGVDPAVGEVDLSAGVAIDTGGGYQYITPYSRTVTVDLEPGESTTIAATWQVAADAVPGEVFRFASIDPDAAVGDTIAGNNTVMAAAPDEIVWAAGDVDGRTVRSFTVEDPQEDGDQATFSLRGAGTLSIVPGEDGIDQIVIEGTDDRSVITIAVKGGDGEMFVDDLVVLGDVATINAPGVFITGNVTIGGFCRTLILGTVDVGHTITINGDQVPVDPADLARNAVSLVFDHVAATAVDTNGLAIRSVQAVDWLEGSITAPWIGSITTTGTRGGASAGDLNVSLFLDGQGAPRGTALGTVRAAGSLAGGAWDITGNVGVVQAAAADGWAAQIDGDVKLLKIAGAAANTNVEATGSVAAATAAQWTGGSIVADQLSRFTVAGSRPLGLDGDCTVTLTVSGQGVAPGRTALGSAVIKGAADTVVVNVDGAIGLLSAAAWNGGAVTADQLAKFMVTGSRALGLDGDCATALSISGDNVAAARPAVGLVKIAGLASLQVAVDGGVGPIQAAAFDGATEVDVSGWIHSLTATGAIGGEFAAGRINVVKTRGDFTGSLDLSQAPDPRVPALSTFSAGSTTGARIRTAGNIGTFQTGTLTDSTLFAGWNSTADANGDGVYDLFDAGDAFDQQATIRKLVITRAAGQACAMDNSNIVAATIDMISLLGDVLIDETPGAEPFGIACQTYRLITGRDSEGAFAYRNGEPVDTDGNLVVRLV
;
A
#
# COMPACT_ATOMS: atom_id res chain seq x y z
N MET A 1 -69.93 16.31 -11.16
CA MET A 1 -71.35 16.75 -11.17
C MET A 1 -72.31 15.57 -11.01
N VAL A 2 -73.07 15.44 -9.90
CA VAL A 2 -74.47 14.95 -9.83
C VAL A 2 -75.15 15.48 -8.54
N THR A 3 -76.41 15.94 -8.64
CA THR A 3 -77.32 16.44 -7.58
C THR A 3 -78.13 15.32 -6.87
N PRO A 4 -78.71 15.56 -5.67
CA PRO A 4 -79.14 14.50 -4.75
C PRO A 4 -80.54 13.92 -5.04
N ALA A 5 -80.72 12.62 -4.83
CA ALA A 5 -82.03 11.96 -4.83
C ALA A 5 -82.25 11.11 -3.56
N THR A 6 -83.50 11.14 -3.12
CA THR A 6 -84.05 10.80 -1.80
C THR A 6 -84.20 9.30 -1.51
N ALA A 7 -84.26 9.01 -0.20
CA ALA A 7 -84.29 7.69 0.43
C ALA A 7 -85.42 6.73 0.02
N GLY A 8 -85.08 5.42 -0.02
CA GLY A 8 -86.01 4.32 0.23
C GLY A 8 -86.07 3.22 -0.84
N ASN A 9 -85.36 2.10 -0.64
CA ASN A 9 -85.90 0.73 -0.58
C ASN A 9 -84.82 -0.35 -0.70
N ILE A 10 -85.00 -1.38 0.13
CA ILE A 10 -84.25 -2.62 0.32
C ILE A 10 -84.39 -3.56 -0.90
N TRP A 11 -83.32 -4.22 -1.34
CA TRP A 11 -83.36 -5.32 -2.33
C TRP A 11 -82.46 -6.50 -1.95
N THR A 12 -82.99 -7.71 -2.20
CA THR A 12 -82.42 -9.04 -1.88
C THR A 12 -81.73 -9.72 -3.08
N SER A 13 -80.90 -10.71 -2.77
CA SER A 13 -80.05 -11.58 -3.58
C SER A 13 -80.57 -12.07 -4.95
N THR A 14 -80.15 -11.41 -6.03
CA THR A 14 -79.73 -11.94 -7.34
C THR A 14 -79.55 -10.71 -8.24
N ASP A 15 -78.32 -10.25 -8.48
CA ASP A 15 -77.85 -9.43 -9.63
C ASP A 15 -76.46 -8.83 -9.32
N LEU A 16 -75.38 -9.45 -9.83
CA LEU A 16 -73.99 -8.96 -9.63
C LEU A 16 -73.58 -7.91 -10.68
N PHE A 17 -74.31 -7.74 -11.80
CA PHE A 17 -73.99 -6.71 -12.83
C PHE A 17 -75.24 -6.21 -13.58
N ALA A 18 -76.30 -5.85 -12.87
CA ALA A 18 -77.41 -5.11 -13.48
C ALA A 18 -77.12 -3.60 -13.44
N LYS A 19 -76.98 -2.97 -14.61
CA LYS A 19 -77.02 -1.52 -14.76
C LYS A 19 -78.34 -1.02 -14.18
N THR A 20 -78.36 -0.49 -12.95
CA THR A 20 -79.52 0.27 -12.48
C THR A 20 -79.64 1.49 -13.36
N ALA A 21 -80.62 1.46 -14.26
CA ALA A 21 -80.95 2.57 -15.13
C ALA A 21 -81.33 3.77 -14.24
N GLY A 22 -80.40 4.71 -14.07
CA GLY A 22 -80.71 6.04 -13.57
C GLY A 22 -79.74 6.69 -12.57
N SER A 23 -78.75 6.00 -11.98
CA SER A 23 -77.97 6.60 -10.87
C SER A 23 -76.45 6.74 -11.06
N GLY A 24 -75.85 6.23 -12.14
CA GLY A 24 -74.43 6.50 -12.46
C GLY A 24 -73.39 6.05 -11.42
N LYS A 25 -73.77 5.31 -10.37
CA LYS A 25 -72.85 4.79 -9.34
C LYS A 25 -72.44 3.34 -9.66
N ARG A 26 -71.15 3.04 -9.53
CA ARG A 26 -70.54 1.69 -9.52
C ARG A 26 -70.26 1.34 -8.06
N VAL A 27 -70.75 0.19 -7.58
CA VAL A 27 -70.51 -0.30 -6.21
C VAL A 27 -69.63 -1.54 -6.31
N LEU A 28 -68.54 -1.59 -5.54
CA LEU A 28 -67.48 -2.60 -5.63
C LEU A 28 -67.54 -3.70 -4.55
N THR A 29 -68.54 -3.74 -3.67
CA THR A 29 -68.62 -4.78 -2.61
C THR A 29 -70.04 -5.35 -2.40
N ASP A 30 -70.10 -6.65 -2.09
CA ASP A 30 -71.25 -7.41 -1.60
C ASP A 30 -71.32 -7.33 -0.06
N ASN A 31 -72.53 -7.45 0.48
CA ASN A 31 -72.84 -7.31 1.91
C ASN A 31 -72.23 -8.44 2.73
N ASP A 32 -71.31 -8.09 3.62
CA ASP A 32 -71.33 -8.33 5.07
C ASP A 32 -69.89 -8.08 5.57
N ASP A 33 -69.70 -6.98 6.29
CA ASP A 33 -68.57 -6.60 7.18
C ASP A 33 -67.08 -6.47 6.72
N ASP A 34 -66.63 -6.81 5.51
CA ASP A 34 -65.20 -7.22 5.42
C ASP A 34 -64.21 -6.43 4.52
N GLY A 35 -64.47 -5.17 4.12
CA GLY A 35 -63.56 -4.38 3.27
C GLY A 35 -63.06 -3.07 3.90
N GLU A 36 -62.11 -3.14 4.83
CA GLU A 36 -61.42 -1.95 5.36
C GLU A 36 -60.25 -1.53 4.43
N ALA A 37 -60.16 -0.22 4.12
CA ALA A 37 -59.03 0.44 3.43
C ALA A 37 -58.66 -0.05 2.00
N PRO A 38 -59.47 0.20 0.96
CA PRO A 38 -59.07 -0.09 -0.41
C PRO A 38 -58.03 0.91 -0.93
N ALA A 39 -56.89 0.42 -1.41
CA ALA A 39 -55.91 1.22 -2.15
C ALA A 39 -56.30 1.29 -3.63
N VAL A 40 -56.38 2.51 -4.19
CA VAL A 40 -56.85 2.72 -5.58
C VAL A 40 -55.98 3.75 -6.27
N VAL A 41 -55.53 3.40 -7.48
CA VAL A 41 -54.72 4.26 -8.35
C VAL A 41 -55.21 4.15 -9.79
N GLN A 42 -54.93 5.16 -10.60
CA GLN A 42 -55.30 5.20 -12.01
C GLN A 42 -54.05 5.31 -12.87
N THR A 43 -53.91 4.42 -13.86
CA THR A 43 -52.80 4.49 -14.83
C THR A 43 -52.99 5.68 -15.79
N PRO A 44 -51.92 6.15 -16.46
CA PRO A 44 -52.02 7.26 -17.43
C PRO A 44 -53.04 7.05 -18.56
N ASP A 45 -53.33 5.80 -18.92
CA ASP A 45 -54.35 5.43 -19.91
C ASP A 45 -55.79 5.37 -19.34
N GLY A 46 -55.97 5.76 -18.08
CA GLY A 46 -57.25 5.92 -17.40
C GLY A 46 -57.79 4.66 -16.73
N ARG A 47 -57.04 3.56 -16.67
CA ARG A 47 -57.50 2.29 -16.07
C ARG A 47 -57.24 2.23 -14.57
N LEU A 48 -58.20 1.70 -13.82
CA LEU A 48 -58.07 1.58 -12.37
C LEU A 48 -57.31 0.32 -11.94
N ARG A 49 -56.51 0.44 -10.88
CA ARG A 49 -55.98 -0.65 -10.06
C ARG A 49 -56.54 -0.53 -8.66
N VAL A 50 -56.94 -1.65 -8.08
CA VAL A 50 -57.60 -1.70 -6.76
C VAL A 50 -57.03 -2.87 -5.97
N ALA A 51 -56.53 -2.59 -4.76
CA ALA A 51 -56.22 -3.60 -3.76
C ALA A 51 -57.12 -3.44 -2.53
N TRP A 52 -57.46 -4.54 -1.87
CA TRP A 52 -58.27 -4.52 -0.65
C TRP A 52 -58.04 -5.74 0.23
N TYR A 53 -58.22 -5.56 1.52
CA TYR A 53 -58.34 -6.66 2.47
C TYR A 53 -59.68 -7.38 2.30
N ASN A 54 -59.65 -8.71 2.27
CA ASN A 54 -60.83 -9.55 2.32
C ASN A 54 -60.87 -10.28 3.67
N ALA A 55 -61.72 -9.84 4.60
CA ALA A 55 -61.76 -10.44 5.93
C ALA A 55 -62.34 -11.88 5.94
N SER A 56 -63.17 -12.24 4.95
CA SER A 56 -63.75 -13.58 4.84
C SER A 56 -62.70 -14.67 4.52
N ASN A 57 -61.63 -14.33 3.80
CA ASN A 57 -60.50 -15.23 3.53
C ASN A 57 -59.16 -14.73 4.07
N GLN A 58 -59.17 -13.64 4.84
CA GLN A 58 -58.02 -13.06 5.54
C GLN A 58 -56.83 -12.79 4.62
N SER A 59 -57.09 -12.27 3.42
CA SER A 59 -56.06 -12.10 2.37
C SER A 59 -56.12 -10.72 1.73
N LEU A 60 -54.99 -10.28 1.17
CA LEU A 60 -54.88 -9.08 0.36
C LEU A 60 -55.20 -9.44 -1.10
N LEU A 61 -56.25 -8.83 -1.63
CA LEU A 61 -56.74 -9.07 -2.98
C LEU A 61 -56.44 -7.88 -3.89
N PHE A 62 -56.30 -8.15 -5.19
CA PHE A 62 -56.06 -7.16 -6.23
C PHE A 62 -56.90 -7.39 -7.48
N ALA A 63 -57.28 -6.28 -8.13
CA ALA A 63 -57.95 -6.25 -9.41
C ALA A 63 -57.46 -5.08 -10.29
N ALA A 64 -57.30 -5.34 -11.59
CA ALA A 64 -56.94 -4.35 -12.60
C ALA A 64 -57.99 -4.26 -13.73
N GLU A 65 -58.29 -3.04 -14.17
CA GLU A 65 -59.18 -2.82 -15.32
C GLU A 65 -58.49 -3.20 -16.65
N GLY A 66 -59.19 -3.96 -17.51
CA GLY A 66 -58.69 -4.36 -18.83
C GLY A 66 -58.11 -5.78 -18.94
N HIS A 67 -58.29 -6.63 -17.92
CA HIS A 67 -58.08 -8.07 -18.01
C HIS A 67 -59.16 -8.74 -18.90
N SER A 68 -59.10 -8.50 -20.21
CA SER A 68 -59.93 -8.97 -21.35
C SER A 68 -61.48 -8.79 -21.33
N SER A 69 -62.11 -8.54 -20.19
CA SER A 69 -63.40 -7.84 -19.99
C SER A 69 -63.74 -7.89 -18.50
N TRP A 70 -64.53 -6.94 -17.98
CA TRP A 70 -64.94 -6.91 -16.57
C TRP A 70 -65.72 -8.17 -16.10
N GLU A 71 -66.08 -9.09 -17.01
CA GLU A 71 -66.89 -10.27 -16.75
C GLU A 71 -66.08 -11.55 -16.42
N ASP A 72 -64.74 -11.50 -16.42
CA ASP A 72 -63.86 -12.66 -16.14
C ASP A 72 -62.86 -12.43 -14.97
N ASN A 73 -63.20 -11.55 -14.01
CA ASN A 73 -62.33 -11.17 -12.89
C ASN A 73 -62.57 -12.02 -11.63
N SER A 74 -61.82 -13.12 -11.48
CA SER A 74 -61.52 -13.59 -10.12
C SER A 74 -60.44 -12.68 -9.53
N PRO A 75 -60.64 -12.07 -8.35
CA PRO A 75 -59.60 -11.26 -7.71
C PRO A 75 -58.35 -12.09 -7.45
N ILE A 76 -57.18 -11.46 -7.59
CA ILE A 76 -55.89 -12.13 -7.40
C ILE A 76 -55.48 -11.96 -5.94
N THR A 77 -55.07 -13.05 -5.30
CA THR A 77 -54.47 -13.00 -3.96
C THR A 77 -53.01 -12.60 -4.09
N ILE A 78 -52.65 -11.42 -3.58
CA ILE A 78 -51.26 -10.93 -3.48
C ILE A 78 -50.57 -11.63 -2.31
N ASP A 79 -51.23 -11.67 -1.16
CA ASP A 79 -50.72 -12.27 0.06
C ASP A 79 -51.87 -12.83 0.91
N SER A 80 -51.58 -13.77 1.82
CA SER A 80 -52.58 -14.48 2.62
C SER A 80 -52.14 -14.65 4.07
N GLY A 81 -53.11 -14.63 5.00
CA GLY A 81 -52.87 -14.89 6.42
C GLY A 81 -53.03 -13.65 7.29
N LEU A 82 -54.27 -13.12 7.38
CA LEU A 82 -54.61 -11.87 8.08
C LEU A 82 -53.72 -10.71 7.63
N VAL A 83 -53.66 -10.49 6.32
CA VAL A 83 -52.84 -9.45 5.68
C VAL A 83 -53.67 -8.58 4.76
N GLY A 84 -53.27 -7.33 4.59
CA GLY A 84 -53.88 -6.39 3.65
C GLY A 84 -54.67 -5.25 4.28
N GLU A 85 -54.82 -5.26 5.61
CA GLU A 85 -55.39 -4.12 6.34
C GLU A 85 -54.50 -2.88 6.14
N TRP A 86 -55.12 -1.69 6.07
CA TRP A 86 -54.45 -0.39 5.93
C TRP A 86 -53.45 -0.30 4.77
N SER A 87 -53.90 -0.78 3.61
CA SER A 87 -53.07 -0.74 2.39
C SER A 87 -53.09 0.62 1.71
N ASP A 88 -51.96 0.99 1.10
CA ASP A 88 -51.82 2.15 0.24
C ASP A 88 -50.98 1.81 -1.00
N MET A 89 -51.23 2.48 -2.14
CA MET A 89 -50.69 2.12 -3.44
C MET A 89 -50.16 3.34 -4.20
N ALA A 90 -49.00 3.19 -4.81
CA ALA A 90 -48.40 4.15 -5.74
C ALA A 90 -48.14 3.48 -7.10
N LEU A 91 -48.11 4.30 -8.17
CA LEU A 91 -47.78 3.89 -9.53
C LEU A 91 -46.58 4.69 -10.02
N GLU A 92 -45.71 4.03 -10.77
CA GLU A 92 -44.74 4.70 -11.62
C GLU A 92 -45.36 5.05 -12.99
N ASP A 93 -44.72 5.98 -13.72
CA ASP A 93 -45.17 6.45 -15.03
C ASP A 93 -45.20 5.33 -16.09
N ASP A 94 -44.37 4.29 -15.92
CA ASP A 94 -44.32 3.12 -16.77
C ASP A 94 -45.40 2.07 -16.44
N GLY A 95 -46.12 2.22 -15.34
CA GLY A 95 -47.22 1.33 -14.95
C GLY A 95 -46.87 0.25 -13.94
N ASP A 96 -45.65 0.28 -13.37
CA ASP A 96 -45.27 -0.50 -12.20
C ASP A 96 -46.15 -0.16 -10.99
N VAL A 97 -46.49 -1.17 -10.17
CA VAL A 97 -47.39 -1.03 -9.02
C VAL A 97 -46.64 -1.30 -7.71
N HIS A 98 -46.67 -0.31 -6.83
CA HIS A 98 -46.04 -0.32 -5.51
C HIS A 98 -47.14 -0.31 -4.46
N LEU A 99 -47.15 -1.28 -3.56
CA LEU A 99 -48.21 -1.44 -2.57
C LEU A 99 -47.60 -1.66 -1.19
N VAL A 100 -48.05 -0.90 -0.19
CA VAL A 100 -47.73 -1.14 1.21
C VAL A 100 -48.96 -1.65 1.94
N TYR A 101 -48.80 -2.56 2.89
CA TYR A 101 -49.90 -3.11 3.69
C TYR A 101 -49.43 -3.64 5.05
N TYR A 102 -50.36 -3.79 5.98
CA TYR A 102 -50.11 -4.41 7.27
C TYR A 102 -50.37 -5.91 7.24
N ASP A 103 -49.42 -6.67 7.78
CA ASP A 103 -49.55 -8.09 8.09
C ASP A 103 -49.77 -8.25 9.60
N ARG A 104 -51.00 -8.58 9.97
CA ARG A 104 -51.42 -8.74 11.37
C ARG A 104 -50.93 -10.06 11.97
N THR A 105 -50.69 -11.09 11.16
CA THR A 105 -50.11 -12.35 11.65
C THR A 105 -48.67 -12.17 12.07
N GLY A 106 -47.90 -11.40 11.30
CA GLY A 106 -46.50 -11.07 11.57
C GLY A 106 -46.31 -9.87 12.50
N GLY A 107 -47.29 -8.97 12.60
CA GLY A 107 -47.12 -7.65 13.22
C GLY A 107 -46.12 -6.80 12.45
N THR A 108 -46.18 -6.83 11.12
CA THR A 108 -45.18 -6.23 10.22
C THR A 108 -45.82 -5.33 9.18
N VAL A 109 -45.12 -4.29 8.76
CA VAL A 109 -45.45 -3.53 7.54
C VAL A 109 -44.72 -4.19 6.37
N LYS A 110 -45.45 -4.49 5.30
CA LYS A 110 -44.94 -5.20 4.13
C LYS A 110 -45.12 -4.39 2.86
N TYR A 111 -44.22 -4.64 1.92
CA TYR A 111 -44.23 -4.08 0.58
C TYR A 111 -44.58 -5.19 -0.42
N ALA A 112 -45.39 -4.86 -1.41
CA ALA A 112 -45.67 -5.68 -2.57
C ALA A 112 -45.41 -4.89 -3.85
N TYR A 113 -44.77 -5.53 -4.82
CA TYR A 113 -44.42 -4.92 -6.10
C TYR A 113 -44.84 -5.82 -7.27
N HIS A 114 -45.31 -5.16 -8.33
CA HIS A 114 -45.64 -5.78 -9.60
C HIS A 114 -45.08 -4.91 -10.73
N ALA A 115 -44.19 -5.50 -11.53
CA ALA A 115 -43.62 -4.83 -12.69
C ALA A 115 -44.56 -4.87 -13.91
N GLU A 116 -44.59 -3.81 -14.69
CA GLU A 116 -45.38 -3.70 -15.90
C GLU A 116 -45.00 -4.81 -16.89
N GLY A 117 -46.01 -5.43 -17.50
CA GLY A 117 -45.81 -6.53 -18.44
C GLY A 117 -45.59 -7.91 -17.81
N GLU A 118 -45.40 -8.01 -16.49
CA GLU A 118 -45.44 -9.28 -15.79
C GLU A 118 -46.87 -9.82 -15.63
N SER A 119 -47.00 -11.13 -15.43
CA SER A 119 -48.29 -11.73 -15.14
C SER A 119 -48.85 -11.16 -13.84
N TRP A 120 -50.12 -10.76 -13.80
CA TRP A 120 -50.76 -10.26 -12.57
C TRP A 120 -50.79 -11.26 -11.40
N TYR A 121 -50.43 -12.53 -11.64
CA TYR A 121 -50.23 -13.55 -10.60
C TYR A 121 -48.80 -13.56 -10.01
N SER A 122 -47.91 -12.70 -10.51
CA SER A 122 -46.50 -12.59 -10.13
C SER A 122 -46.30 -11.31 -9.32
N TRP A 123 -46.54 -11.38 -8.01
CA TRP A 123 -46.22 -10.30 -7.07
C TRP A 123 -44.99 -10.68 -6.26
N THR A 124 -44.09 -9.74 -6.06
CA THR A 124 -43.04 -9.88 -5.05
C THR A 124 -43.55 -9.25 -3.76
N THR A 125 -43.31 -9.90 -2.61
CA THR A 125 -43.67 -9.37 -1.30
C THR A 125 -42.48 -9.44 -0.35
N GLU A 126 -42.23 -8.37 0.39
CA GLU A 126 -41.12 -8.27 1.34
C GLU A 126 -41.57 -7.58 2.64
N THR A 127 -40.83 -7.82 3.72
CA THR A 127 -41.08 -7.17 5.02
C THR A 127 -40.23 -5.91 5.12
N ILE A 128 -40.86 -4.76 5.38
CA ILE A 128 -40.18 -3.48 5.59
C ILE A 128 -39.68 -3.40 7.04
N ASP A 129 -40.59 -3.63 8.01
CA ASP A 129 -40.26 -3.56 9.43
C ASP A 129 -41.26 -4.36 10.31
N THR A 130 -40.88 -4.67 11.55
CA THR A 130 -41.71 -5.30 12.59
C THR A 130 -42.23 -4.27 13.58
N VAL A 131 -43.51 -3.95 13.47
CA VAL A 131 -44.17 -2.83 14.16
C VAL A 131 -45.07 -3.27 15.32
N GLY A 132 -45.28 -4.57 15.52
CA GLY A 132 -46.13 -5.12 16.59
C GLY A 132 -47.61 -5.22 16.24
N ASP A 133 -48.44 -5.69 17.19
CA ASP A 133 -49.90 -5.80 17.03
C ASP A 133 -50.58 -4.45 17.31
N ILE A 134 -51.01 -3.79 16.23
CA ILE A 134 -51.60 -2.44 16.26
C ILE A 134 -53.09 -2.50 16.66
N THR A 135 -53.69 -3.69 16.71
CA THR A 135 -55.16 -3.86 16.84
C THR A 135 -55.70 -3.76 18.28
N GLN A 136 -54.84 -3.54 19.27
CA GLN A 136 -55.22 -3.49 20.69
C GLN A 136 -55.26 -2.07 21.30
N GLY A 137 -54.88 -1.02 20.56
CA GLY A 137 -54.56 0.30 21.14
C GLY A 137 -55.45 1.48 20.74
N THR A 138 -55.82 1.66 19.47
CA THR A 138 -56.46 2.90 19.00
C THR A 138 -57.49 2.58 17.93
N ALA A 139 -58.74 3.01 18.16
CA ALA A 139 -59.79 2.87 17.16
C ALA A 139 -59.51 3.86 16.02
N VAL A 140 -59.32 3.32 14.81
CA VAL A 140 -59.31 4.03 13.52
C VAL A 140 -58.02 4.78 13.17
N ALA A 141 -56.98 4.06 12.73
CA ALA A 141 -55.81 4.68 12.10
C ALA A 141 -55.39 3.91 10.84
N GLU A 142 -55.13 4.61 9.74
CA GLU A 142 -54.31 4.11 8.64
C GLU A 142 -52.86 4.04 9.16
N VAL A 143 -52.15 2.96 8.83
CA VAL A 143 -50.87 2.62 9.48
C VAL A 143 -49.67 2.82 8.57
N ALA A 144 -49.84 2.80 7.25
CA ALA A 144 -48.76 2.99 6.30
C ALA A 144 -49.25 3.77 5.07
N ALA A 145 -48.36 4.57 4.50
CA ALA A 145 -48.55 5.27 3.23
C ALA A 145 -47.28 5.16 2.38
N ILE A 146 -47.43 5.15 1.05
CA ILE A 146 -46.34 4.98 0.10
C ILE A 146 -46.35 6.03 -1.00
N ALA A 147 -45.17 6.53 -1.35
CA ALA A 147 -44.93 7.33 -2.56
C ALA A 147 -43.64 6.83 -3.24
N VAL A 148 -43.47 7.13 -4.52
CA VAL A 148 -42.30 6.72 -5.31
C VAL A 148 -41.64 7.98 -5.87
N ASP A 149 -40.31 8.05 -5.82
CA ASP A 149 -39.53 9.17 -6.37
C ASP A 149 -39.29 9.02 -7.88
N SER A 150 -38.67 10.02 -8.50
CA SER A 150 -38.41 10.03 -9.95
C SER A 150 -37.47 8.92 -10.44
N GLU A 151 -36.73 8.28 -9.53
CA GLU A 151 -35.84 7.13 -9.84
C GLU A 151 -36.53 5.77 -9.67
N GLY A 152 -37.83 5.75 -9.30
CA GLY A 152 -38.57 4.52 -9.01
C GLY A 152 -38.29 3.95 -7.61
N THR A 153 -37.73 4.76 -6.71
CA THR A 153 -37.45 4.32 -5.33
C THR A 153 -38.70 4.50 -4.48
N PRO A 154 -39.21 3.45 -3.80
CA PRO A 154 -40.35 3.60 -2.91
C PRO A 154 -39.96 4.16 -1.53
N HIS A 155 -40.79 5.10 -1.06
CA HIS A 155 -40.73 5.76 0.24
C HIS A 155 -41.98 5.43 1.04
N VAL A 156 -41.81 4.93 2.26
CA VAL A 156 -42.89 4.47 3.10
C VAL A 156 -42.86 5.16 4.45
N ALA A 157 -43.96 5.76 4.86
CA ALA A 157 -44.16 6.26 6.22
C ALA A 157 -45.16 5.38 6.95
N TYR A 158 -44.86 5.02 8.20
CA TYR A 158 -45.71 4.12 8.97
C TYR A 158 -45.66 4.37 10.48
N TYR A 159 -46.73 4.00 11.16
CA TYR A 159 -46.79 4.00 12.63
C TYR A 159 -46.22 2.69 13.20
N SER A 160 -45.30 2.80 14.15
CA SER A 160 -44.72 1.67 14.86
C SER A 160 -45.35 1.51 16.25
N ALA A 161 -46.14 0.46 16.49
CA ALA A 161 -46.73 0.22 17.83
C ALA A 161 -45.71 -0.30 18.85
N THR A 162 -44.60 -0.91 18.41
CA THR A 162 -43.50 -1.33 19.31
C THR A 162 -42.78 -0.14 19.92
N GLY A 163 -42.68 0.97 19.19
CA GLY A 163 -42.01 2.19 19.64
C GLY A 163 -42.89 3.42 19.77
N THR A 164 -44.20 3.29 19.54
CA THR A 164 -45.23 4.36 19.60
C THR A 164 -44.87 5.63 18.83
N HIS A 165 -44.18 5.51 17.69
CA HIS A 165 -43.63 6.64 16.93
C HIS A 165 -43.93 6.55 15.43
N LEU A 166 -43.73 7.68 14.75
CA LEU A 166 -43.70 7.74 13.30
C LEU A 166 -42.36 7.23 12.79
N ALA A 167 -42.38 6.24 11.91
CA ALA A 167 -41.22 5.72 11.23
C ALA A 167 -41.29 5.97 9.73
N TYR A 168 -40.12 6.02 9.11
CA TYR A 168 -39.95 6.21 7.68
C TYR A 168 -38.96 5.20 7.13
N ALA A 169 -39.26 4.60 5.99
CA ALA A 169 -38.38 3.69 5.27
C ALA A 169 -38.20 4.13 3.83
N ARG A 170 -36.98 3.99 3.32
CA ARG A 170 -36.69 4.12 1.88
C ARG A 170 -35.95 2.89 1.39
N ARG A 171 -36.18 2.49 0.15
CA ARG A 171 -35.40 1.43 -0.48
C ARG A 171 -34.03 1.99 -0.92
N THR A 172 -32.95 1.23 -0.73
CA THR A 172 -31.59 1.66 -1.14
C THR A 172 -30.85 0.59 -1.96
N GLY A 173 -31.59 -0.40 -2.46
CA GLY A 173 -31.08 -1.53 -3.23
C GLY A 173 -32.15 -2.61 -3.41
N ALA A 174 -31.86 -3.64 -4.21
CA ALA A 174 -32.86 -4.62 -4.65
C ALA A 174 -33.68 -5.28 -3.51
N ASP A 175 -33.11 -5.50 -2.33
CA ASP A 175 -33.79 -6.12 -1.17
C ASP A 175 -33.48 -5.40 0.17
N THR A 176 -33.13 -4.11 0.13
CA THR A 176 -32.66 -3.37 1.32
C THR A 176 -33.50 -2.15 1.61
N TRP A 177 -34.15 -2.13 2.78
CA TRP A 177 -34.82 -0.97 3.35
C TRP A 177 -33.95 -0.29 4.41
N VAL A 178 -33.87 1.03 4.36
CA VAL A 178 -33.29 1.85 5.42
C VAL A 178 -34.42 2.53 6.17
N THR A 179 -34.62 2.13 7.43
CA THR A 179 -35.66 2.65 8.33
C THR A 179 -35.09 3.71 9.28
N ALA A 180 -35.88 4.73 9.60
CA ALA A 180 -35.55 5.77 10.57
C ALA A 180 -36.78 6.14 11.41
N VAL A 181 -36.55 6.41 12.70
CA VAL A 181 -37.55 7.05 13.57
C VAL A 181 -37.60 8.53 13.19
N LEU A 182 -38.78 9.00 12.79
CA LEU A 182 -38.97 10.36 12.27
C LEU A 182 -39.50 11.32 13.34
N ASP A 183 -40.45 10.87 14.15
CA ASP A 183 -40.95 11.64 15.28
C ASP A 183 -41.33 10.72 16.45
N ASP A 184 -40.71 10.94 17.60
CA ASP A 184 -40.86 10.17 18.84
C ASP A 184 -40.87 11.14 20.03
N ASN A 185 -42.01 11.24 20.72
CA ASN A 185 -42.18 12.08 21.90
C ASN A 185 -41.89 11.34 23.23
N GLY A 186 -41.37 10.11 23.16
CA GLY A 186 -40.78 9.35 24.26
C GLY A 186 -41.75 8.69 25.25
N ALA A 187 -43.07 8.86 25.10
CA ALA A 187 -44.06 8.17 25.95
C ALA A 187 -45.49 8.09 25.42
N GLY A 188 -45.81 8.66 24.25
CA GLY A 188 -47.16 8.69 23.70
C GLY A 188 -47.22 8.26 22.24
N ASP A 189 -48.44 8.09 21.73
CA ASP A 189 -48.69 7.64 20.36
C ASP A 189 -48.50 8.81 19.37
N VAL A 190 -47.41 8.78 18.60
CA VAL A 190 -47.11 9.77 17.55
C VAL A 190 -47.07 9.08 16.19
N GLY A 191 -47.63 9.71 15.15
CA GLY A 191 -47.45 9.24 13.78
C GLY A 191 -48.59 8.43 13.18
N THR A 192 -49.77 8.45 13.81
CA THR A 192 -50.95 7.75 13.25
C THR A 192 -51.50 8.46 12.02
N ASN A 193 -52.14 7.72 11.10
CA ASN A 193 -52.67 8.24 9.83
C ASN A 193 -51.60 9.00 9.01
N PRO A 194 -50.45 8.39 8.69
CA PRO A 194 -49.49 9.03 7.81
C PRO A 194 -50.07 9.18 6.40
N SER A 195 -49.79 10.29 5.74
CA SER A 195 -50.02 10.49 4.30
C SER A 195 -48.79 11.16 3.70
N ILE A 196 -48.27 10.58 2.62
CA ILE A 196 -46.98 10.91 2.01
C ILE A 196 -47.18 11.27 0.53
N ALA A 197 -46.48 12.30 0.07
CA ALA A 197 -46.42 12.68 -1.33
C ALA A 197 -44.99 13.15 -1.67
N ILE A 198 -44.56 12.95 -2.92
CA ILE A 198 -43.23 13.38 -3.39
C ILE A 198 -43.45 14.40 -4.51
N ASP A 199 -42.78 15.55 -4.42
CA ASP A 199 -42.86 16.57 -5.46
C ASP A 199 -41.94 16.26 -6.65
N ARG A 200 -41.98 17.07 -7.71
CA ARG A 200 -41.16 16.86 -8.91
C ARG A 200 -39.65 17.05 -8.69
N SER A 201 -39.23 17.52 -7.52
CA SER A 201 -37.83 17.71 -7.15
C SER A 201 -37.37 16.62 -6.16
N ASP A 202 -38.13 15.53 -6.05
CA ASP A 202 -37.91 14.42 -5.11
C ASP A 202 -37.89 14.86 -3.63
N VAL A 203 -38.57 15.97 -3.31
CA VAL A 203 -38.82 16.36 -1.92
C VAL A 203 -39.97 15.53 -1.39
N VAL A 204 -39.72 14.83 -0.28
CA VAL A 204 -40.75 14.04 0.40
C VAL A 204 -41.54 14.96 1.31
N HIS A 205 -42.86 14.96 1.18
CA HIS A 205 -43.81 15.67 2.04
C HIS A 205 -44.61 14.65 2.84
N LEU A 206 -44.72 14.88 4.15
CA LEU A 206 -45.39 13.94 5.04
C LEU A 206 -46.28 14.69 6.03
N VAL A 207 -47.51 14.21 6.19
CA VAL A 207 -48.43 14.64 7.24
C VAL A 207 -48.82 13.43 8.09
N TYR A 208 -49.06 13.66 9.38
CA TYR A 208 -49.46 12.63 10.34
C TYR A 208 -50.13 13.25 11.56
N TYR A 209 -50.84 12.43 12.32
CA TYR A 209 -51.49 12.84 13.56
C TYR A 209 -50.68 12.39 14.78
N ASP A 210 -50.30 13.36 15.61
CA ASP A 210 -49.77 13.13 16.95
C ASP A 210 -50.96 13.03 17.92
N VAL A 211 -51.22 11.82 18.42
CA VAL A 211 -52.33 11.54 19.35
C VAL A 211 -52.05 12.12 20.73
N THR A 212 -50.77 12.24 21.09
CA THR A 212 -50.33 12.72 22.40
C THR A 212 -50.57 14.22 22.55
N ASP A 213 -50.15 14.97 21.53
CA ASP A 213 -50.32 16.42 21.47
C ASP A 213 -51.61 16.85 20.76
N MET A 214 -52.40 15.87 20.29
CA MET A 214 -53.67 16.04 19.59
C MET A 214 -53.53 17.02 18.41
N THR A 215 -52.41 16.93 17.71
CA THR A 215 -51.95 17.90 16.71
C THR A 215 -51.75 17.22 15.37
N LEU A 216 -52.16 17.89 14.29
CA LEU A 216 -51.82 17.47 12.93
C LEU A 216 -50.46 18.06 12.57
N CYS A 217 -49.50 17.19 12.25
CA CYS A 217 -48.10 17.53 12.07
C CYS A 217 -47.67 17.33 10.61
N TYR A 218 -46.75 18.16 10.15
CA TYR A 218 -46.14 18.10 8.82
C TYR A 218 -44.62 18.08 8.93
N ASN A 219 -43.95 17.34 8.06
CA ASN A 219 -42.51 17.36 7.90
C ASN A 219 -42.16 17.18 6.42
N SER A 220 -40.98 17.65 6.00
CA SER A 220 -40.48 17.38 4.66
C SER A 220 -39.01 16.95 4.66
N ARG A 221 -38.60 16.24 3.61
CA ARG A 221 -37.22 15.76 3.44
C ARG A 221 -36.66 16.22 2.11
N THR A 222 -35.57 16.97 2.15
CA THR A 222 -34.76 17.30 0.97
C THR A 222 -33.49 16.44 0.94
N ALA A 223 -32.62 16.64 -0.06
CA ALA A 223 -31.28 16.03 -0.09
C ALA A 223 -30.47 16.30 1.19
N ALA A 224 -30.66 17.47 1.82
CA ALA A 224 -29.99 17.86 3.07
C ALA A 224 -30.54 17.17 4.33
N GLY A 225 -31.66 16.43 4.22
CA GLY A 225 -32.31 15.74 5.34
C GLY A 225 -33.71 16.29 5.66
N TRP A 226 -34.22 15.93 6.84
CA TRP A 226 -35.54 16.37 7.31
C TRP A 226 -35.53 17.83 7.76
N THR A 227 -36.55 18.58 7.39
CA THR A 227 -36.67 20.03 7.65
C THR A 227 -37.22 20.35 9.05
N GLY A 228 -37.74 19.35 9.75
CA GLY A 228 -38.26 19.45 11.10
C GLY A 228 -39.78 19.53 11.16
N VAL A 229 -40.36 19.13 12.29
CA VAL A 229 -41.81 19.01 12.47
C VAL A 229 -42.47 20.38 12.61
N GLN A 230 -43.52 20.61 11.82
CA GLN A 230 -44.39 21.78 11.87
C GLN A 230 -45.81 21.37 12.27
N ALA A 231 -46.48 22.15 13.12
CA ALA A 231 -47.90 21.96 13.40
C ALA A 231 -48.75 22.56 12.27
N VAL A 232 -49.49 21.71 11.56
CA VAL A 232 -50.53 22.11 10.59
C VAL A 232 -51.71 22.74 11.33
N GLU A 233 -52.18 22.06 12.38
CA GLU A 233 -53.16 22.60 13.32
C GLU A 233 -53.06 21.92 14.70
N ALA A 234 -53.01 22.73 15.75
CA ALA A 234 -53.00 22.32 17.16
C ALA A 234 -54.43 22.36 17.76
N PRO A 235 -54.69 21.66 18.89
CA PRO A 235 -56.01 21.61 19.49
C PRO A 235 -56.44 22.95 20.09
N ALA A 236 -57.74 23.24 20.02
CA ALA A 236 -58.40 24.41 20.61
C ALA A 236 -59.38 23.98 21.72
N GLY A 237 -58.84 23.70 22.90
CA GLY A 237 -59.63 23.21 24.04
C GLY A 237 -59.95 21.73 23.90
N ALA A 238 -61.24 21.37 23.82
CA ALA A 238 -61.68 19.99 23.56
C ALA A 238 -62.02 19.76 22.07
N ALA A 239 -61.67 20.71 21.20
CA ALA A 239 -61.75 20.57 19.76
C ALA A 239 -60.34 20.38 19.19
N GLU A 240 -60.18 19.44 18.26
CA GLU A 240 -58.89 18.90 17.84
C GLU A 240 -58.98 18.27 16.43
N PRO A 241 -57.88 18.20 15.67
CA PRO A 241 -57.77 17.25 14.56
C PRO A 241 -58.04 15.82 15.04
N TYR A 242 -58.70 15.00 14.22
CA TYR A 242 -59.25 13.70 14.66
C TYR A 242 -58.54 12.47 14.04
N GLY A 243 -57.40 12.64 13.37
CA GLY A 243 -56.62 11.55 12.79
C GLY A 243 -56.73 11.44 11.26
N PRO A 244 -57.88 11.03 10.67
CA PRO A 244 -58.00 10.85 9.23
C PRO A 244 -57.68 12.11 8.44
N ASN A 245 -56.76 11.96 7.49
CA ASN A 245 -56.26 13.04 6.66
C ASN A 245 -55.83 12.51 5.29
N ASP A 246 -55.53 13.43 4.39
CA ASP A 246 -54.88 13.14 3.11
C ASP A 246 -54.06 14.36 2.64
N LEU A 247 -52.95 14.09 1.96
CA LEU A 247 -52.01 15.07 1.44
C LEU A 247 -51.98 15.02 -0.09
N ALA A 248 -52.13 16.18 -0.71
CA ALA A 248 -51.89 16.36 -2.13
C ALA A 248 -50.96 17.56 -2.36
N LEU A 249 -50.21 17.52 -3.45
CA LEU A 249 -49.31 18.59 -3.86
C LEU A 249 -49.92 19.34 -5.04
N ASP A 250 -49.77 20.66 -5.06
CA ASP A 250 -50.09 21.46 -6.26
C ASP A 250 -48.96 21.35 -7.31
N ALA A 251 -49.13 22.02 -8.46
CA ALA A 251 -48.14 21.98 -9.53
C ALA A 251 -46.77 22.61 -9.18
N LEU A 252 -46.69 23.36 -8.07
CA LEU A 252 -45.49 24.01 -7.55
C LEU A 252 -44.84 23.21 -6.41
N GLY A 253 -45.41 22.07 -6.01
CA GLY A 253 -44.92 21.26 -4.89
C GLY A 253 -45.41 21.74 -3.53
N ASN A 254 -46.39 22.64 -3.46
CA ASN A 254 -46.91 23.10 -2.17
C ASN A 254 -47.88 22.06 -1.58
N PRO A 255 -47.74 21.70 -0.29
CA PRO A 255 -48.62 20.74 0.36
C PRO A 255 -49.99 21.33 0.70
N HIS A 256 -51.01 20.57 0.35
CA HIS A 256 -52.40 20.75 0.73
C HIS A 256 -52.89 19.54 1.51
N VAL A 257 -53.45 19.80 2.69
CA VAL A 257 -53.89 18.76 3.62
C VAL A 257 -55.37 18.89 3.86
N VAL A 258 -56.12 17.82 3.62
CA VAL A 258 -57.51 17.70 4.08
C VAL A 258 -57.55 16.82 5.32
N TYR A 259 -58.35 17.16 6.31
CA TYR A 259 -58.42 16.41 7.56
C TYR A 259 -59.76 16.54 8.26
N THR A 260 -60.08 15.51 9.05
CA THR A 260 -61.22 15.53 9.95
C THR A 260 -60.90 16.36 11.19
N TYR A 261 -61.78 17.29 11.55
CA TYR A 261 -61.67 18.08 12.77
C TYR A 261 -62.82 17.78 13.73
N GLN A 262 -62.51 17.32 14.92
CA GLN A 262 -63.45 17.06 16.00
C GLN A 262 -63.72 18.34 16.81
N LEU A 263 -64.99 18.67 16.97
CA LEU A 263 -65.43 19.74 17.87
C LEU A 263 -65.58 19.20 19.30
N ALA A 264 -65.56 20.10 20.29
CA ALA A 264 -65.82 19.79 21.70
C ALA A 264 -67.17 19.07 21.97
N THR A 265 -68.09 19.09 21.02
CA THR A 265 -69.38 18.36 21.05
C THR A 265 -69.28 16.92 20.52
N ASN A 266 -68.09 16.47 20.13
CA ASN A 266 -67.80 15.25 19.36
C ASN A 266 -68.30 15.25 17.90
N ALA A 267 -68.92 16.35 17.44
CA ALA A 267 -69.24 16.55 16.03
C ALA A 267 -67.96 16.64 15.19
N LYS A 268 -68.02 16.18 13.93
CA LYS A 268 -66.90 16.22 12.98
C LYS A 268 -67.18 17.26 11.88
N ASN A 269 -66.15 18.02 11.52
CA ASN A 269 -66.09 18.92 10.38
C ASN A 269 -64.99 18.47 9.42
N LEU A 270 -65.13 18.84 8.15
CA LEU A 270 -64.07 18.72 7.15
C LEU A 270 -63.27 20.03 7.06
N LYS A 271 -61.95 19.95 7.18
CA LYS A 271 -61.05 21.10 7.04
C LYS A 271 -60.01 20.88 5.96
N HIS A 272 -59.52 21.98 5.41
CA HIS A 272 -58.45 22.05 4.42
C HIS A 272 -57.39 23.04 4.90
N ALA A 273 -56.12 22.67 4.79
CA ALA A 273 -54.97 23.51 5.10
C ALA A 273 -53.95 23.49 3.96
N TRP A 274 -53.19 24.58 3.79
CA TRP A 274 -52.14 24.71 2.79
C TRP A 274 -51.06 25.70 3.24
N ILE A 275 -49.92 25.68 2.55
CA ILE A 275 -48.81 26.62 2.75
C ILE A 275 -48.46 27.27 1.40
N ASP A 276 -48.46 28.60 1.34
CA ASP A 276 -48.14 29.39 0.13
C ASP A 276 -46.94 30.35 0.35
N THR A 277 -46.77 30.83 1.57
CA THR A 277 -45.81 31.88 1.96
C THR A 277 -45.02 31.53 3.22
N GLY A 278 -44.89 30.22 3.51
CA GLY A 278 -44.10 29.69 4.62
C GLY A 278 -44.84 29.55 5.96
N ALA A 279 -46.16 29.76 6.00
CA ALA A 279 -47.01 29.49 7.16
C ALA A 279 -48.30 28.75 6.78
N TRP A 280 -48.75 27.82 7.64
CA TRP A 280 -49.99 27.07 7.44
C TRP A 280 -51.21 27.98 7.56
N THR A 281 -52.01 27.98 6.51
CA THR A 281 -53.36 28.57 6.49
C THR A 281 -54.38 27.44 6.44
N ASN A 282 -55.51 27.58 7.15
CA ASN A 282 -56.58 26.58 7.13
C ASN A 282 -57.98 27.19 7.07
N GLU A 283 -58.93 26.39 6.61
CA GLU A 283 -60.34 26.74 6.52
C GLU A 283 -61.24 25.54 6.84
N THR A 284 -62.54 25.82 7.04
CA THR A 284 -63.57 24.78 7.15
C THR A 284 -64.23 24.60 5.80
N VAL A 285 -64.15 23.40 5.23
CA VAL A 285 -64.73 23.05 3.92
C VAL A 285 -66.21 22.70 4.07
N ASP A 286 -66.55 21.92 5.09
CA ASP A 286 -67.94 21.55 5.39
C ASP A 286 -68.18 21.43 6.90
N ALA A 287 -69.25 22.07 7.36
CA ALA A 287 -69.71 22.08 8.74
C ALA A 287 -71.21 22.43 8.81
N ASP A 288 -72.04 21.51 9.31
CA ASP A 288 -73.48 21.76 9.50
C ASP A 288 -73.90 21.96 10.96
N GLY A 289 -72.96 21.81 11.90
CA GLY A 289 -73.22 21.92 13.35
C GLY A 289 -74.13 20.83 13.95
N THR A 290 -74.57 19.84 13.16
CA THR A 290 -75.43 18.72 13.62
C THR A 290 -74.69 17.39 13.72
N GLY A 291 -73.48 17.31 13.15
CA GLY A 291 -72.44 16.37 13.55
C GLY A 291 -72.40 15.11 12.70
N GLN A 292 -71.33 15.02 11.89
CA GLN A 292 -70.59 13.83 11.42
C GLN A 292 -69.92 14.06 10.04
N HIS A 293 -69.45 15.27 9.72
CA HIS A 293 -68.83 15.58 8.40
C HIS A 293 -67.32 15.33 8.42
N GLY A 294 -66.80 14.77 7.33
CA GLY A 294 -65.37 14.70 7.07
C GLY A 294 -64.69 13.38 7.45
N TYR A 295 -65.41 12.25 7.53
CA TYR A 295 -64.79 10.94 7.73
C TYR A 295 -63.99 10.49 6.50
N TYR A 296 -62.77 9.99 6.71
CA TYR A 296 -61.85 9.48 5.69
C TYR A 296 -61.75 10.40 4.47
N PRO A 297 -61.30 11.66 4.68
CA PRO A 297 -61.19 12.58 3.56
C PRO A 297 -60.07 12.11 2.61
N LYS A 298 -60.27 12.29 1.31
CA LYS A 298 -59.25 12.14 0.28
C LYS A 298 -59.24 13.36 -0.62
N MET A 299 -58.06 13.76 -1.10
CA MET A 299 -57.88 14.93 -1.93
C MET A 299 -57.12 14.58 -3.21
N ALA A 300 -57.53 15.19 -4.31
CA ALA A 300 -56.72 15.28 -5.51
C ALA A 300 -56.68 16.72 -5.98
N ILE A 301 -55.50 17.18 -6.40
CA ILE A 301 -55.31 18.51 -6.98
C ILE A 301 -54.95 18.33 -8.44
N THR A 302 -55.70 18.99 -9.32
CA THR A 302 -55.39 19.00 -10.75
C THR A 302 -54.26 19.98 -11.04
N GLN A 303 -53.61 19.82 -12.20
CA GLN A 303 -52.45 20.64 -12.59
C GLN A 303 -52.73 22.16 -12.63
N ASP A 304 -53.99 22.56 -12.78
CA ASP A 304 -54.49 23.94 -12.72
C ASP A 304 -54.81 24.43 -11.28
N GLY A 305 -54.47 23.64 -10.26
CA GLY A 305 -54.65 24.00 -8.85
C GLY A 305 -56.07 23.80 -8.31
N HIS A 306 -56.98 23.16 -9.06
CA HIS A 306 -58.31 22.85 -8.56
C HIS A 306 -58.29 21.64 -7.61
N ALA A 307 -58.85 21.80 -6.40
CA ALA A 307 -58.88 20.76 -5.39
C ALA A 307 -60.23 20.03 -5.38
N TYR A 308 -60.18 18.71 -5.59
CA TYR A 308 -61.31 17.79 -5.45
C TYR A 308 -61.18 17.02 -4.14
N ILE A 309 -62.21 17.10 -3.29
CA ILE A 309 -62.17 16.51 -1.95
C ILE A 309 -63.33 15.54 -1.78
N ALA A 310 -63.03 14.25 -1.58
CA ALA A 310 -64.01 13.23 -1.27
C ALA A 310 -64.04 12.95 0.24
N TYR A 311 -65.23 12.81 0.84
CA TYR A 311 -65.36 12.56 2.29
C TYR A 311 -66.70 11.91 2.67
N GLY A 312 -66.75 11.26 3.84
CA GLY A 312 -67.96 10.68 4.42
C GLY A 312 -68.66 11.61 5.43
N ILE A 313 -70.00 11.54 5.50
CA ILE A 313 -70.81 12.28 6.50
C ILE A 313 -71.38 11.41 7.64
N ASN A 314 -71.03 10.12 7.66
CA ASN A 314 -71.27 9.18 8.75
C ASN A 314 -70.45 7.90 8.52
N TRP A 315 -70.37 7.03 9.53
CA TRP A 315 -69.72 5.72 9.43
C TRP A 315 -70.44 4.73 8.48
N ALA A 316 -71.69 5.02 8.06
CA ALA A 316 -72.58 4.07 7.41
C ALA A 316 -72.86 4.35 5.91
N GLY A 317 -71.95 5.05 5.22
CA GLY A 317 -71.80 4.87 3.76
C GLY A 317 -72.43 5.93 2.84
N SER A 318 -72.24 7.23 3.09
CA SER A 318 -72.47 8.26 2.06
C SER A 318 -71.20 9.08 1.80
N VAL A 319 -70.61 8.91 0.61
CA VAL A 319 -69.46 9.70 0.11
C VAL A 319 -69.96 10.96 -0.60
N TYR A 320 -69.38 12.10 -0.26
CA TYR A 320 -69.62 13.43 -0.80
C TYR A 320 -68.36 13.94 -1.50
N LEU A 321 -68.53 14.78 -2.51
CA LEU A 321 -67.44 15.44 -3.24
C LEU A 321 -67.63 16.95 -3.10
N ALA A 322 -66.64 17.63 -2.52
CA ALA A 322 -66.48 19.06 -2.62
C ALA A 322 -65.53 19.39 -3.79
N ASP A 323 -65.91 20.37 -4.60
CA ASP A 323 -65.12 20.89 -5.72
C ASP A 323 -64.77 22.34 -5.38
N LYS A 324 -63.48 22.62 -5.19
CA LYS A 324 -62.97 23.95 -4.91
C LYS A 324 -62.12 24.39 -6.10
N ALA A 325 -62.65 25.35 -6.85
CA ALA A 325 -61.84 26.07 -7.82
C ALA A 325 -60.67 26.75 -7.12
N GLY A 326 -59.50 26.71 -7.77
CA GLY A 326 -58.32 27.45 -7.34
C GLY A 326 -58.68 28.88 -6.94
N VAL A 327 -57.97 29.39 -5.94
CA VAL A 327 -58.15 30.74 -5.41
C VAL A 327 -57.83 31.76 -6.53
N GLY A 328 -58.86 32.28 -7.21
CA GLY A 328 -58.76 33.23 -8.34
C GLY A 328 -58.58 32.48 -9.68
N GLU A 329 -59.18 32.84 -10.83
CA GLU A 329 -59.66 34.12 -11.30
C GLU A 329 -60.86 34.02 -12.28
N GLN A 330 -61.44 35.20 -12.53
CA GLN A 330 -62.26 35.46 -13.71
C GLN A 330 -61.36 35.57 -14.94
N GLY A 331 -61.69 34.87 -16.03
CA GLY A 331 -60.90 34.85 -17.27
C GLY A 331 -60.57 36.24 -17.83
N GLY A 332 -59.29 36.43 -18.14
CA GLY A 332 -58.68 37.57 -18.82
C GLY A 332 -57.42 37.12 -19.58
N PRO A 333 -56.55 38.05 -20.01
CA PRO A 333 -55.21 37.73 -20.51
C PRO A 333 -54.39 37.01 -19.42
N ASP A 334 -53.58 36.04 -19.81
CA ASP A 334 -52.67 35.30 -18.91
C ASP A 334 -51.35 35.04 -19.63
N LEU A 335 -50.25 35.61 -19.14
CA LEU A 335 -48.94 35.47 -19.76
C LEU A 335 -48.12 34.40 -19.04
N ALA A 336 -47.80 33.31 -19.72
CA ALA A 336 -46.89 32.29 -19.21
C ALA A 336 -45.50 32.46 -19.81
N VAL A 337 -44.44 32.36 -18.99
CA VAL A 337 -43.05 32.32 -19.46
C VAL A 337 -42.49 30.90 -19.43
N THR A 338 -41.78 30.51 -20.48
CA THR A 338 -41.02 29.24 -20.54
C THR A 338 -39.59 29.48 -21.02
N LEU A 339 -38.69 28.55 -20.70
CA LEU A 339 -37.29 28.54 -21.12
C LEU A 339 -36.98 27.27 -21.93
N ASP A 340 -35.97 27.34 -22.78
CA ASP A 340 -35.46 26.18 -23.51
C ASP A 340 -34.36 25.41 -22.76
N GLY A 341 -34.31 24.11 -23.02
CA GLY A 341 -33.21 23.24 -22.62
C GLY A 341 -33.06 23.00 -21.11
N GLY A 342 -31.82 22.67 -20.72
CA GLY A 342 -31.38 22.18 -19.41
C GLY A 342 -30.45 20.98 -19.62
N GLY A 343 -29.59 20.67 -18.65
CA GLY A 343 -28.66 19.53 -18.72
C GLY A 343 -27.51 19.69 -19.73
N GLN A 344 -27.06 20.92 -19.99
CA GLN A 344 -25.91 21.19 -20.86
C GLN A 344 -24.61 21.34 -20.07
N THR A 345 -23.50 20.83 -20.61
CA THR A 345 -22.17 21.10 -20.05
C THR A 345 -21.54 22.33 -20.70
N PHE A 346 -21.06 23.25 -19.86
CA PHE A 346 -20.31 24.44 -20.23
C PHE A 346 -18.88 24.39 -19.69
N LEU A 347 -17.98 25.04 -20.41
CA LEU A 347 -16.59 25.24 -20.02
C LEU A 347 -16.37 26.72 -19.68
N PRO A 348 -15.33 27.07 -18.89
CA PRO A 348 -14.94 28.46 -18.70
C PRO A 348 -14.72 29.17 -20.04
N GLY A 349 -15.37 30.33 -20.21
CA GLY A 349 -15.37 31.08 -21.47
C GLY A 349 -16.37 30.62 -22.53
N ASP A 350 -17.21 29.62 -22.27
CA ASP A 350 -18.37 29.32 -23.12
C ASP A 350 -19.43 30.42 -23.03
N THR A 351 -20.34 30.43 -24.01
CA THR A 351 -21.49 31.33 -24.05
C THR A 351 -22.77 30.52 -23.79
N ILE A 352 -23.51 30.88 -22.74
CA ILE A 352 -24.83 30.34 -22.45
C ILE A 352 -25.85 31.13 -23.29
N GLN A 353 -26.65 30.43 -24.09
CA GLN A 353 -27.73 31.01 -24.88
C GLN A 353 -29.05 30.34 -24.51
N THR A 354 -30.07 31.15 -24.26
CA THR A 354 -31.41 30.69 -23.84
C THR A 354 -32.48 31.41 -24.65
N GLN A 355 -33.45 30.66 -25.13
CA GLN A 355 -34.70 31.17 -25.68
C GLN A 355 -35.76 31.25 -24.58
N ILE A 356 -36.22 32.47 -24.33
CA ILE A 356 -37.30 32.78 -23.40
C ILE A 356 -38.56 32.95 -24.22
N THR A 357 -39.58 32.13 -23.99
CA THR A 357 -40.84 32.20 -24.72
C THR A 357 -41.93 32.72 -23.80
N ILE A 358 -42.61 33.80 -24.23
CA ILE A 358 -43.76 34.37 -23.55
C ILE A 358 -44.99 33.97 -24.36
N THR A 359 -45.94 33.29 -23.72
CA THR A 359 -47.17 32.76 -24.34
C THR A 359 -48.38 33.38 -23.67
N ASN A 360 -49.37 33.82 -24.45
CA ASN A 360 -50.67 34.15 -23.89
C ASN A 360 -51.47 32.86 -23.69
N ALA A 361 -51.47 32.31 -22.47
CA ALA A 361 -52.25 31.13 -22.07
C ALA A 361 -53.69 31.47 -21.68
N GLY A 362 -54.01 32.77 -21.59
CA GLY A 362 -55.34 33.26 -21.26
C GLY A 362 -56.34 33.20 -22.41
N VAL A 363 -57.55 33.70 -22.15
CA VAL A 363 -58.68 33.66 -23.09
C VAL A 363 -58.94 34.98 -23.81
N ASP A 364 -58.27 36.05 -23.38
CA ASP A 364 -58.33 37.39 -23.99
C ASP A 364 -56.96 37.82 -24.55
N PRO A 365 -56.90 38.73 -25.54
CA PRO A 365 -55.63 39.21 -26.11
C PRO A 365 -54.77 39.95 -25.08
N ALA A 366 -53.47 39.63 -25.05
CA ALA A 366 -52.48 40.26 -24.19
C ALA A 366 -51.71 41.34 -24.96
N VAL A 367 -52.01 42.62 -24.69
CA VAL A 367 -51.42 43.77 -25.41
C VAL A 367 -50.87 44.80 -24.43
N GLY A 368 -49.55 44.99 -24.41
CA GLY A 368 -48.89 45.94 -23.51
C GLY A 368 -47.38 45.78 -23.45
N GLU A 369 -46.74 46.57 -22.58
CA GLU A 369 -45.32 46.41 -22.25
C GLU A 369 -45.17 45.45 -21.06
N VAL A 370 -44.17 44.57 -21.14
CA VAL A 370 -43.85 43.55 -20.14
C VAL A 370 -42.36 43.66 -19.85
N ASP A 371 -41.98 43.83 -18.58
CA ASP A 371 -40.59 43.86 -18.17
C ASP A 371 -40.07 42.43 -17.94
N LEU A 372 -39.21 41.97 -18.86
CA LEU A 372 -38.54 40.68 -18.75
C LEU A 372 -37.26 40.82 -17.94
N SER A 373 -37.10 39.96 -16.95
CA SER A 373 -35.85 39.74 -16.21
C SER A 373 -35.41 38.28 -16.34
N ALA A 374 -34.14 38.04 -16.63
CA ALA A 374 -33.59 36.69 -16.69
C ALA A 374 -32.17 36.66 -16.12
N GLY A 375 -31.78 35.51 -15.60
CA GLY A 375 -30.49 35.35 -14.97
C GLY A 375 -29.96 33.93 -15.03
N VAL A 376 -28.67 33.83 -14.69
CA VAL A 376 -27.96 32.58 -14.51
C VAL A 376 -27.34 32.64 -13.12
N ALA A 377 -27.64 31.64 -12.30
CA ALA A 377 -27.01 31.43 -11.00
C ALA A 377 -26.15 30.17 -11.07
N ILE A 378 -24.91 30.26 -10.61
CA ILE A 378 -23.99 29.13 -10.50
C ILE A 378 -23.93 28.75 -9.02
N ASP A 379 -24.31 27.53 -8.68
CA ASP A 379 -24.10 26.95 -7.37
C ASP A 379 -22.69 26.36 -7.30
N THR A 380 -21.84 26.92 -6.45
CA THR A 380 -20.45 26.45 -6.26
C THR A 380 -20.30 25.61 -4.99
N GLY A 381 -21.39 25.19 -4.35
CA GLY A 381 -21.40 24.48 -3.07
C GLY A 381 -21.15 25.37 -1.84
N GLY A 382 -20.51 26.54 -2.01
CA GLY A 382 -20.34 27.58 -0.99
C GLY A 382 -21.36 28.73 -1.05
N GLY A 383 -22.27 28.69 -2.03
CA GLY A 383 -23.29 29.72 -2.30
C GLY A 383 -23.53 29.95 -3.79
N TYR A 384 -24.39 30.92 -4.13
CA TYR A 384 -24.74 31.24 -5.52
C TYR A 384 -23.95 32.43 -6.08
N GLN A 385 -23.25 32.23 -7.19
CA GLN A 385 -22.69 33.30 -8.02
C GLN A 385 -23.68 33.68 -9.12
N TYR A 386 -24.17 34.92 -9.11
CA TYR A 386 -25.09 35.42 -10.13
C TYR A 386 -24.33 36.09 -11.28
N ILE A 387 -24.58 35.66 -12.52
CA ILE A 387 -24.14 36.37 -13.72
C ILE A 387 -25.12 37.53 -13.96
N THR A 388 -24.59 38.69 -14.38
CA THR A 388 -25.36 39.95 -14.57
C THR A 388 -26.77 39.72 -15.16
N PRO A 389 -27.84 40.23 -14.51
CA PRO A 389 -29.21 39.99 -14.97
C PRO A 389 -29.46 40.62 -16.34
N TYR A 390 -30.06 39.83 -17.23
CA TYR A 390 -30.63 40.31 -18.49
C TYR A 390 -31.98 40.95 -18.17
N SER A 391 -32.13 42.25 -18.39
CA SER A 391 -33.42 42.93 -18.22
C SER A 391 -33.77 43.74 -19.47
N ARG A 392 -35.02 43.61 -19.91
CA ARG A 392 -35.53 44.25 -21.13
C ARG A 392 -37.04 44.41 -21.08
N THR A 393 -37.53 45.61 -21.38
CA THR A 393 -38.97 45.82 -21.67
C THR A 393 -39.31 45.27 -23.06
N VAL A 394 -40.36 44.47 -23.13
CA VAL A 394 -40.86 43.78 -24.32
C VAL A 394 -42.30 44.22 -24.56
N THR A 395 -42.60 44.70 -25.77
CA THR A 395 -43.99 44.92 -26.16
C THR A 395 -44.58 43.60 -26.65
N VAL A 396 -45.66 43.14 -26.01
CA VAL A 396 -46.44 41.97 -26.41
C VAL A 396 -47.75 42.42 -27.07
N ASP A 397 -48.14 41.70 -28.12
CA ASP A 397 -49.43 41.82 -28.82
C ASP A 397 -49.77 40.39 -29.26
N LEU A 398 -50.27 39.59 -28.32
CA LEU A 398 -50.43 38.14 -28.46
C LEU A 398 -51.91 37.78 -28.32
N GLU A 399 -52.49 37.16 -29.35
CA GLU A 399 -53.80 36.53 -29.26
C GLU A 399 -53.75 35.28 -28.35
N PRO A 400 -54.89 34.81 -27.82
CA PRO A 400 -54.95 33.57 -27.05
C PRO A 400 -54.25 32.40 -27.76
N GLY A 401 -53.26 31.80 -27.10
CA GLY A 401 -52.42 30.70 -27.60
C GLY A 401 -51.24 31.13 -28.48
N GLU A 402 -51.01 32.42 -28.73
CA GLU A 402 -49.82 32.91 -29.43
C GLU A 402 -48.64 33.14 -28.49
N SER A 403 -47.42 33.01 -29.04
CA SER A 403 -46.17 33.17 -28.31
C SER A 403 -45.19 34.09 -29.03
N THR A 404 -44.32 34.76 -28.28
CA THR A 404 -43.12 35.45 -28.78
C THR A 404 -41.88 34.89 -28.09
N THR A 405 -40.74 34.91 -28.77
CA THR A 405 -39.48 34.32 -28.26
C THR A 405 -38.36 35.35 -28.27
N ILE A 406 -37.57 35.37 -27.19
CA ILE A 406 -36.48 36.30 -26.95
C ILE A 406 -35.22 35.53 -26.60
N ALA A 407 -34.14 35.79 -27.32
CA ALA A 407 -32.84 35.23 -27.00
C ALA A 407 -32.14 36.07 -25.91
N ALA A 408 -31.71 35.41 -24.84
CA ALA A 408 -30.82 35.94 -23.82
C ALA A 408 -29.47 35.21 -23.88
N THR A 409 -28.38 35.95 -23.63
CA THR A 409 -27.02 35.42 -23.73
C THR A 409 -26.18 35.86 -22.54
N TRP A 410 -25.48 34.92 -21.93
CA TRP A 410 -24.52 35.15 -20.86
C TRP A 410 -23.18 34.51 -21.20
N GLN A 411 -22.11 35.09 -20.68
CA GLN A 411 -20.75 34.59 -20.86
C GLN A 411 -20.31 33.92 -19.58
N VAL A 412 -19.88 32.66 -19.64
CA VAL A 412 -19.23 31.98 -18.52
C VAL A 412 -17.88 32.67 -18.31
N ALA A 413 -17.59 33.08 -17.08
CA ALA A 413 -16.34 33.73 -16.75
C ALA A 413 -15.15 32.81 -17.07
N ALA A 414 -14.00 33.38 -17.43
CA ALA A 414 -12.82 32.59 -17.77
C ALA A 414 -12.22 31.86 -16.56
N ASP A 415 -12.56 32.35 -15.37
CA ASP A 415 -12.20 31.88 -14.03
C ASP A 415 -13.38 31.23 -13.30
N ALA A 416 -14.46 30.88 -14.02
CA ALA A 416 -15.61 30.19 -13.42
C ALA A 416 -15.18 28.82 -12.88
N VAL A 417 -15.43 28.58 -11.60
CA VAL A 417 -15.27 27.27 -10.95
C VAL A 417 -16.39 26.30 -11.36
N PRO A 418 -16.13 24.99 -11.35
CA PRO A 418 -17.14 23.98 -11.59
C PRO A 418 -18.34 24.08 -10.63
N GLY A 419 -19.53 23.78 -11.13
CA GLY A 419 -20.77 23.88 -10.36
C GLY A 419 -22.04 23.80 -11.21
N GLU A 420 -23.17 23.58 -10.55
CA GLU A 420 -24.48 23.54 -11.20
C GLU A 420 -24.92 24.93 -11.62
N VAL A 421 -25.53 25.03 -12.80
CA VAL A 421 -25.93 26.28 -13.43
C VAL A 421 -27.43 26.30 -13.61
N PHE A 422 -28.08 27.19 -12.86
CA PHE A 422 -29.51 27.41 -12.89
C PHE A 422 -29.84 28.62 -13.76
N ARG A 423 -30.60 28.39 -14.82
CA ARG A 423 -31.14 29.45 -15.69
C ARG A 423 -32.58 29.75 -15.30
N PHE A 424 -32.90 31.01 -15.12
CA PHE A 424 -34.24 31.45 -14.72
C PHE A 424 -34.68 32.70 -15.48
N ALA A 425 -35.99 32.86 -15.62
CA ALA A 425 -36.60 34.04 -16.19
C ALA A 425 -37.89 34.37 -15.45
N SER A 426 -38.18 35.65 -15.33
CA SER A 426 -39.44 36.18 -14.86
C SER A 426 -39.90 37.32 -15.74
N ILE A 427 -41.21 37.45 -15.88
CA ILE A 427 -41.84 38.60 -16.51
C ILE A 427 -42.66 39.35 -15.48
N ASP A 428 -42.58 40.67 -15.53
CA ASP A 428 -43.49 41.57 -14.83
C ASP A 428 -44.32 42.29 -15.89
N PRO A 429 -45.56 41.85 -16.17
CA PRO A 429 -46.43 42.53 -17.13
C PRO A 429 -46.86 43.92 -16.66
N ASP A 430 -46.57 44.27 -15.40
CA ASP A 430 -47.06 45.43 -14.68
C ASP A 430 -48.59 45.61 -14.86
N ALA A 431 -49.20 46.67 -14.35
CA ALA A 431 -50.66 46.87 -14.47
C ALA A 431 -51.18 47.08 -15.92
N ALA A 432 -50.35 46.86 -16.96
CA ALA A 432 -50.59 47.20 -18.36
C ALA A 432 -51.31 46.10 -19.17
N VAL A 433 -51.03 44.82 -18.93
CA VAL A 433 -51.61 43.70 -19.70
C VAL A 433 -52.83 43.06 -19.00
N GLY A 434 -53.02 43.32 -17.70
CA GLY A 434 -54.15 42.77 -16.94
C GLY A 434 -54.03 41.26 -16.73
N ASP A 435 -52.80 40.80 -16.55
CA ASP A 435 -52.48 39.39 -16.32
C ASP A 435 -53.21 38.86 -15.09
N THR A 436 -53.88 37.74 -15.28
CA THR A 436 -54.77 37.15 -14.28
C THR A 436 -53.98 36.22 -13.36
N ILE A 437 -53.10 35.35 -13.89
CA ILE A 437 -52.39 34.32 -13.12
C ILE A 437 -50.92 34.71 -12.91
N ALA A 438 -50.54 35.13 -11.71
CA ALA A 438 -49.14 35.50 -11.45
C ALA A 438 -48.18 34.29 -11.28
N GLY A 439 -48.71 33.07 -11.15
CA GLY A 439 -47.94 31.87 -10.80
C GLY A 439 -47.07 31.28 -11.91
N ASN A 440 -47.35 31.62 -13.18
CA ASN A 440 -46.62 31.15 -14.37
C ASN A 440 -45.72 32.25 -14.99
N ASN A 441 -45.58 33.38 -14.29
CA ASN A 441 -44.73 34.51 -14.67
C ASN A 441 -43.26 34.32 -14.31
N THR A 442 -42.90 33.25 -13.61
CA THR A 442 -41.52 32.89 -13.29
C THR A 442 -41.28 31.43 -13.67
N VAL A 443 -40.11 31.16 -14.23
CA VAL A 443 -39.72 29.83 -14.69
C VAL A 443 -38.22 29.60 -14.48
N MET A 444 -37.86 28.34 -14.22
CA MET A 444 -36.49 27.84 -14.26
C MET A 444 -36.36 26.82 -15.40
N ALA A 445 -35.15 26.63 -15.91
CA ALA A 445 -34.88 25.56 -16.88
C ALA A 445 -35.28 24.19 -16.30
N ALA A 446 -35.67 23.26 -17.17
CA ALA A 446 -36.21 21.96 -16.77
C ALA A 446 -35.19 21.03 -16.07
N ALA A 447 -33.89 21.32 -16.23
CA ALA A 447 -32.78 20.68 -15.53
C ALA A 447 -31.64 21.70 -15.36
N PRO A 448 -30.82 21.60 -14.30
CA PRO A 448 -29.61 22.41 -14.20
C PRO A 448 -28.64 22.09 -15.34
N ASP A 449 -27.92 23.09 -15.81
CA ASP A 449 -26.73 22.90 -16.63
C ASP A 449 -25.51 22.74 -15.69
N GLU A 450 -24.32 22.48 -16.22
CA GLU A 450 -23.11 22.31 -15.39
C GLU A 450 -21.92 23.05 -16.00
N ILE A 451 -21.09 23.69 -15.16
CA ILE A 451 -19.75 24.12 -15.56
C ILE A 451 -18.77 23.05 -15.11
N VAL A 452 -17.94 22.57 -16.04
CA VAL A 452 -16.88 21.60 -15.74
C VAL A 452 -15.51 22.10 -16.19
N TRP A 453 -14.48 21.65 -15.50
CA TRP A 453 -13.09 21.80 -15.93
C TRP A 453 -12.63 20.49 -16.55
N ALA A 454 -12.79 20.39 -17.89
CA ALA A 454 -12.51 19.17 -18.61
C ALA A 454 -11.79 19.37 -19.95
N ALA A 455 -11.00 18.37 -20.34
CA ALA A 455 -10.32 18.26 -21.63
C ALA A 455 -10.57 16.89 -22.26
N GLY A 456 -10.43 16.78 -23.59
CA GLY A 456 -10.71 15.55 -24.34
C GLY A 456 -12.03 15.61 -25.08
N ASP A 457 -12.80 14.52 -25.03
CA ASP A 457 -14.17 14.45 -25.54
C ASP A 457 -15.16 14.86 -24.45
N VAL A 458 -15.67 16.09 -24.50
CA VAL A 458 -16.62 16.65 -23.53
C VAL A 458 -17.92 16.91 -24.25
N ASP A 459 -18.94 16.09 -24.00
CA ASP A 459 -20.25 16.14 -24.67
C ASP A 459 -20.16 16.22 -26.21
N GLY A 460 -19.29 15.41 -26.80
CA GLY A 460 -19.08 15.38 -28.26
C GLY A 460 -18.26 16.56 -28.80
N ARG A 461 -17.74 17.44 -27.94
CA ARG A 461 -16.81 18.52 -28.31
C ARG A 461 -15.38 18.11 -27.97
N THR A 462 -14.46 18.31 -28.91
CA THR A 462 -13.03 18.11 -28.64
C THR A 462 -12.42 19.36 -27.98
N VAL A 463 -12.18 19.27 -26.68
CA VAL A 463 -11.50 20.31 -25.88
C VAL A 463 -10.02 19.97 -25.78
N ARG A 464 -9.15 20.81 -26.33
CA ARG A 464 -7.71 20.50 -26.36
C ARG A 464 -7.04 20.62 -24.99
N SER A 465 -7.43 21.63 -24.23
CA SER A 465 -6.84 21.97 -22.95
C SER A 465 -7.67 23.04 -22.25
N PHE A 466 -7.54 23.11 -20.93
CA PHE A 466 -7.97 24.23 -20.11
C PHE A 466 -6.85 24.58 -19.11
N THR A 467 -6.91 25.77 -18.53
CA THR A 467 -5.91 26.27 -17.58
C THR A 467 -6.63 26.71 -16.32
N VAL A 468 -6.08 26.35 -15.16
CA VAL A 468 -6.53 26.81 -13.84
C VAL A 468 -5.40 27.57 -13.18
N GLU A 469 -5.76 28.55 -12.36
CA GLU A 469 -4.83 29.24 -11.47
C GLU A 469 -4.75 28.48 -10.15
N ASP A 470 -3.57 28.49 -9.52
CA ASP A 470 -3.35 27.87 -8.23
C ASP A 470 -4.16 28.59 -7.13
N PRO A 471 -5.02 27.88 -6.38
CA PRO A 471 -5.75 28.45 -5.25
C PRO A 471 -4.86 29.07 -4.17
N GLN A 472 -3.59 28.69 -4.06
CA GLN A 472 -2.64 29.20 -3.07
C GLN A 472 -2.15 30.65 -3.36
N GLU A 473 -2.58 31.25 -4.47
CA GLU A 473 -2.28 32.63 -4.88
C GLU A 473 -0.77 32.96 -5.05
N ASP A 474 0.11 31.96 -5.21
CA ASP A 474 1.54 32.16 -5.46
C ASP A 474 1.87 32.52 -6.93
N GLY A 475 0.85 32.45 -7.79
CA GLY A 475 0.91 32.77 -9.21
C GLY A 475 1.20 31.58 -10.12
N ASP A 476 1.12 30.35 -9.62
CA ASP A 476 1.17 29.15 -10.45
C ASP A 476 -0.12 28.93 -11.27
N GLN A 477 0.07 28.37 -12.47
CA GLN A 477 -0.99 28.03 -13.40
C GLN A 477 -0.74 26.65 -13.99
N ALA A 478 -1.70 25.74 -13.83
CA ALA A 478 -1.66 24.42 -14.43
C ALA A 478 -2.51 24.36 -15.69
N THR A 479 -1.90 23.96 -16.81
CA THR A 479 -2.61 23.67 -18.06
C THR A 479 -2.78 22.17 -18.22
N PHE A 480 -4.03 21.72 -18.22
CA PHE A 480 -4.44 20.33 -18.39
C PHE A 480 -4.77 20.08 -19.86
N SER A 481 -4.27 18.99 -20.41
CA SER A 481 -4.53 18.63 -21.81
C SER A 481 -4.63 17.13 -21.98
N LEU A 482 -5.56 16.70 -22.82
CA LEU A 482 -5.75 15.31 -23.22
C LEU A 482 -5.75 15.20 -24.74
N ARG A 483 -4.85 14.36 -25.27
CA ARG A 483 -4.76 14.04 -26.70
C ARG A 483 -4.99 12.56 -26.90
N GLY A 484 -6.07 12.22 -27.60
CA GLY A 484 -6.46 10.82 -27.84
C GLY A 484 -7.93 10.63 -27.52
N ALA A 485 -8.34 9.39 -27.30
CA ALA A 485 -9.66 9.08 -26.77
C ALA A 485 -9.72 9.42 -25.26
N GLY A 486 -10.93 9.70 -24.78
CA GLY A 486 -11.22 9.89 -23.37
C GLY A 486 -11.45 11.33 -22.96
N THR A 487 -11.67 11.48 -21.67
CA THR A 487 -12.03 12.73 -21.00
C THR A 487 -11.18 12.83 -19.74
N LEU A 488 -10.64 14.01 -19.48
CA LEU A 488 -9.98 14.38 -18.24
C LEU A 488 -10.83 15.45 -17.59
N SER A 489 -11.26 15.24 -16.35
CA SER A 489 -11.93 16.23 -15.51
C SER A 489 -11.17 16.41 -14.19
N ILE A 490 -11.37 17.54 -13.53
CA ILE A 490 -10.78 17.82 -12.22
C ILE A 490 -11.85 18.31 -11.25
N VAL A 491 -11.67 17.96 -9.97
CA VAL A 491 -12.44 18.44 -8.83
C VAL A 491 -11.54 19.43 -8.07
N PRO A 492 -11.88 20.73 -8.01
CA PRO A 492 -11.09 21.71 -7.28
C PRO A 492 -11.20 21.49 -5.77
N GLY A 493 -10.10 21.74 -5.06
CA GLY A 493 -10.02 21.75 -3.59
C GLY A 493 -9.68 23.13 -3.03
N GLU A 494 -9.65 23.25 -1.70
CA GLU A 494 -9.27 24.50 -1.03
C GLU A 494 -7.79 24.88 -1.24
N ASP A 495 -6.89 23.88 -1.24
CA ASP A 495 -5.43 24.07 -1.29
C ASP A 495 -4.79 23.53 -2.59
N GLY A 496 -5.60 23.23 -3.62
CA GLY A 496 -5.13 22.63 -4.87
C GLY A 496 -6.24 21.89 -5.62
N ILE A 497 -5.91 20.75 -6.21
CA ILE A 497 -6.88 19.86 -6.87
C ILE A 497 -7.13 18.63 -5.99
N ASP A 498 -8.36 18.44 -5.54
CA ASP A 498 -8.75 17.27 -4.73
C ASP A 498 -8.71 15.99 -5.57
N GLN A 499 -9.13 16.06 -6.84
CA GLN A 499 -9.14 14.87 -7.68
C GLN A 499 -8.96 15.20 -9.16
N ILE A 500 -8.16 14.39 -9.85
CA ILE A 500 -8.12 14.32 -11.31
C ILE A 500 -8.71 12.98 -11.73
N VAL A 501 -9.76 13.00 -12.54
CA VAL A 501 -10.43 11.79 -13.06
C VAL A 501 -10.24 11.72 -14.57
N ILE A 502 -9.74 10.58 -15.05
CA ILE A 502 -9.48 10.33 -16.46
C ILE A 502 -10.17 9.03 -16.88
N GLU A 503 -11.06 9.15 -17.87
CA GLU A 503 -11.94 8.07 -18.31
C GLU A 503 -11.96 7.93 -19.83
N GLY A 504 -12.37 6.75 -20.31
CA GLY A 504 -12.51 6.48 -21.75
C GLY A 504 -11.20 6.54 -22.56
N THR A 505 -10.04 6.47 -21.90
CA THR A 505 -8.72 6.51 -22.55
C THR A 505 -8.30 5.18 -23.17
N ASP A 506 -7.33 5.23 -24.10
CA ASP A 506 -6.73 4.04 -24.72
C ASP A 506 -5.19 4.06 -24.66
N ASP A 507 -4.56 3.02 -25.21
CA ASP A 507 -3.10 2.84 -25.26
C ASP A 507 -2.34 3.87 -26.14
N ARG A 508 -3.05 4.88 -26.66
CA ARG A 508 -2.53 6.02 -27.43
C ARG A 508 -2.84 7.37 -26.79
N SER A 509 -3.70 7.41 -25.78
CA SER A 509 -4.06 8.64 -25.06
C SER A 509 -2.87 9.20 -24.29
N VAL A 510 -2.64 10.51 -24.43
CA VAL A 510 -1.56 11.25 -23.78
C VAL A 510 -2.16 12.39 -22.98
N ILE A 511 -1.88 12.39 -21.69
CA ILE A 511 -2.23 13.46 -20.76
C ILE A 511 -0.98 14.29 -20.49
N THR A 512 -1.15 15.61 -20.48
CA THR A 512 -0.08 16.53 -20.08
C THR A 512 -0.65 17.59 -19.15
N ILE A 513 -0.01 17.73 -17.98
CA ILE A 513 -0.28 18.77 -16.99
C ILE A 513 0.98 19.62 -16.91
N ALA A 514 0.90 20.84 -17.44
CA ALA A 514 2.02 21.76 -17.50
C ALA A 514 1.82 22.91 -16.51
N VAL A 515 2.66 22.95 -15.47
CA VAL A 515 2.64 24.00 -14.45
C VAL A 515 3.66 25.08 -14.80
N LYS A 516 3.28 26.35 -14.61
CA LYS A 516 4.13 27.53 -14.79
C LYS A 516 3.68 28.63 -13.84
N GLY A 517 4.65 29.37 -13.31
CA GLY A 517 4.36 30.48 -12.41
C GLY A 517 5.18 30.30 -11.14
N GLY A 518 4.69 30.90 -10.04
CA GLY A 518 5.20 30.80 -8.67
C GLY A 518 6.47 29.99 -8.42
N ASP A 519 6.31 28.85 -7.73
CA ASP A 519 7.37 27.88 -7.47
C ASP A 519 7.38 26.72 -8.47
N GLY A 520 6.33 26.61 -9.29
CA GLY A 520 6.21 25.65 -10.38
C GLY A 520 5.63 24.30 -9.96
N GLU A 521 5.06 24.19 -8.75
CA GLU A 521 4.35 23.02 -8.27
C GLU A 521 2.83 23.23 -8.30
N MET A 522 2.06 22.16 -8.45
CA MET A 522 0.59 22.15 -8.38
C MET A 522 0.18 20.97 -7.52
N PHE A 523 -0.47 21.25 -6.39
CA PHE A 523 -0.91 20.22 -5.45
C PHE A 523 -2.10 19.46 -6.01
N VAL A 524 -1.96 18.14 -6.04
CA VAL A 524 -3.02 17.21 -6.45
C VAL A 524 -3.10 16.11 -5.40
N ASP A 525 -4.27 15.94 -4.79
CA ASP A 525 -4.52 14.85 -3.86
C ASP A 525 -4.62 13.53 -4.65
N ASP A 526 -5.77 13.20 -5.24
CA ASP A 526 -5.91 11.94 -5.99
C ASP A 526 -5.78 12.11 -7.52
N LEU A 527 -5.06 11.21 -8.18
CA LEU A 527 -5.06 11.06 -9.65
C LEU A 527 -5.55 9.68 -10.06
N VAL A 528 -6.71 9.63 -10.71
CA VAL A 528 -7.41 8.40 -11.07
C VAL A 528 -7.55 8.28 -12.58
N VAL A 529 -7.10 7.16 -13.13
CA VAL A 529 -7.28 6.77 -14.53
C VAL A 529 -8.01 5.44 -14.57
N LEU A 530 -9.23 5.41 -15.11
CA LEU A 530 -10.07 4.19 -15.11
C LEU A 530 -9.69 3.16 -16.19
N GLY A 531 -8.80 3.51 -17.13
CA GLY A 531 -8.46 2.65 -18.26
C GLY A 531 -6.97 2.66 -18.64
N ASP A 532 -6.70 2.25 -19.88
CA ASP A 532 -5.36 2.29 -20.46
C ASP A 532 -4.95 3.73 -20.79
N VAL A 533 -3.67 4.05 -20.65
CA VAL A 533 -3.10 5.34 -21.01
C VAL A 533 -1.69 5.17 -21.56
N ALA A 534 -1.34 5.86 -22.65
CA ALA A 534 0.02 5.79 -23.17
C ALA A 534 0.98 6.54 -22.24
N THR A 535 0.68 7.80 -21.94
CA THR A 535 1.58 8.67 -21.17
C THR A 535 0.78 9.64 -20.32
N ILE A 536 1.20 9.76 -19.06
CA ILE A 536 0.86 10.88 -18.19
C ILE A 536 2.14 11.68 -17.97
N ASN A 537 2.14 12.94 -18.40
CA ASN A 537 3.28 13.84 -18.31
C ASN A 537 2.95 15.05 -17.45
N ALA A 538 3.28 14.99 -16.17
CA ALA A 538 2.92 15.97 -15.15
C ALA A 538 4.09 16.29 -14.19
N PRO A 539 5.25 16.73 -14.69
CA PRO A 539 6.46 16.90 -13.87
C PRO A 539 6.35 18.03 -12.82
N GLY A 540 5.41 18.97 -12.97
CA GLY A 540 5.15 20.01 -11.96
C GLY A 540 4.03 19.66 -10.99
N VAL A 541 3.49 18.45 -11.03
CA VAL A 541 2.43 18.03 -10.09
C VAL A 541 3.08 17.47 -8.84
N PHE A 542 2.71 18.04 -7.69
CA PHE A 542 3.02 17.57 -6.36
C PHE A 542 1.86 16.69 -5.87
N ILE A 543 2.10 15.40 -5.69
CA ILE A 543 1.06 14.45 -5.29
C ILE A 543 0.97 14.38 -3.75
N THR A 544 -0.19 14.73 -3.20
CA THR A 544 -0.56 14.63 -1.78
C THR A 544 -1.58 13.54 -1.47
N GLY A 545 -1.93 12.71 -2.46
CA GLY A 545 -2.85 11.58 -2.35
C GLY A 545 -2.43 10.40 -3.22
N ASN A 546 -3.37 9.53 -3.58
CA ASN A 546 -3.07 8.30 -4.30
C ASN A 546 -3.12 8.48 -5.82
N VAL A 547 -2.25 7.74 -6.52
CA VAL A 547 -2.29 7.62 -7.98
C VAL A 547 -2.80 6.24 -8.33
N THR A 548 -3.93 6.15 -9.03
CA THR A 548 -4.52 4.87 -9.46
C THR A 548 -4.67 4.86 -10.97
N ILE A 549 -4.08 3.87 -11.62
CA ILE A 549 -4.24 3.60 -13.05
C ILE A 549 -4.81 2.18 -13.20
N GLY A 550 -6.08 2.06 -13.59
CA GLY A 550 -6.78 0.78 -13.73
C GLY A 550 -6.20 -0.10 -14.83
N GLY A 551 -5.73 0.50 -15.93
CA GLY A 551 -5.13 -0.19 -17.08
C GLY A 551 -3.61 -0.08 -17.20
N PHE A 552 -3.11 -0.30 -18.41
CA PHE A 552 -1.70 -0.17 -18.74
C PHE A 552 -1.27 1.30 -18.84
N CYS A 553 -0.09 1.61 -18.28
CA CYS A 553 0.60 2.88 -18.49
C CYS A 553 1.98 2.63 -19.09
N ARG A 554 2.35 3.27 -20.21
CA ARG A 554 3.72 3.15 -20.75
C ARG A 554 4.69 4.11 -20.09
N THR A 555 4.24 5.31 -19.74
CA THR A 555 5.10 6.34 -19.15
C THR A 555 4.31 7.20 -18.16
N LEU A 556 4.75 7.19 -16.90
CA LEU A 556 4.24 8.06 -15.85
C LEU A 556 5.37 9.00 -15.44
N ILE A 557 5.15 10.30 -15.61
CA ILE A 557 6.05 11.37 -15.19
C ILE A 557 5.27 12.24 -14.21
N LEU A 558 5.71 12.27 -12.95
CA LEU A 558 5.19 13.13 -11.90
C LEU A 558 6.33 13.97 -11.31
N GLY A 559 6.01 15.03 -10.60
CA GLY A 559 6.98 15.82 -9.84
C GLY A 559 7.31 15.14 -8.52
N THR A 560 7.05 15.85 -7.42
CA THR A 560 7.21 15.33 -6.06
C THR A 560 6.02 14.44 -5.66
N VAL A 561 6.29 13.37 -4.91
CA VAL A 561 5.26 12.51 -4.30
C VAL A 561 5.47 12.48 -2.79
N ASP A 562 4.44 12.87 -2.05
CA ASP A 562 4.50 13.03 -0.59
C ASP A 562 4.47 11.69 0.17
N VAL A 563 4.63 11.78 1.50
CA VAL A 563 4.67 10.65 2.42
C VAL A 563 3.31 9.96 2.58
N GLY A 564 3.31 8.63 2.52
CA GLY A 564 2.17 7.82 2.96
C GLY A 564 1.19 7.44 1.85
N HIS A 565 1.50 7.78 0.60
CA HIS A 565 0.62 7.51 -0.54
C HIS A 565 1.03 6.28 -1.35
N THR A 566 0.11 5.84 -2.19
CA THR A 566 0.29 4.68 -3.07
C THR A 566 0.15 5.07 -4.53
N ILE A 567 1.00 4.49 -5.37
CA ILE A 567 0.86 4.50 -6.82
C ILE A 567 0.53 3.08 -7.26
N THR A 568 -0.70 2.89 -7.69
CA THR A 568 -1.23 1.60 -8.15
C THR A 568 -1.38 1.65 -9.67
N ILE A 569 -0.75 0.72 -10.39
CA ILE A 569 -0.86 0.60 -11.84
C ILE A 569 -1.40 -0.79 -12.18
N ASN A 570 -2.25 -0.87 -13.20
CA ASN A 570 -2.82 -2.12 -13.72
C ASN A 570 -3.70 -2.86 -12.68
N GLY A 571 -4.46 -2.09 -11.89
CA GLY A 571 -5.24 -2.59 -10.74
C GLY A 571 -6.38 -3.56 -11.08
N ASP A 572 -6.84 -3.60 -12.34
CA ASP A 572 -8.01 -4.41 -12.73
C ASP A 572 -7.67 -5.70 -13.50
N GLN A 573 -6.40 -5.93 -13.86
CA GLN A 573 -6.01 -7.04 -14.73
C GLN A 573 -4.65 -7.63 -14.34
N VAL A 574 -4.54 -8.95 -14.25
CA VAL A 574 -3.23 -9.63 -14.12
C VAL A 574 -2.77 -10.09 -15.50
N PRO A 575 -1.62 -9.63 -16.03
CA PRO A 575 -1.14 -10.15 -17.30
C PRO A 575 -0.77 -11.63 -17.15
N VAL A 576 -1.45 -12.50 -17.90
CA VAL A 576 -1.31 -13.97 -17.77
C VAL A 576 -0.18 -14.53 -18.66
N ASP A 577 0.39 -13.72 -19.57
CA ASP A 577 1.50 -14.11 -20.46
C ASP A 577 2.80 -13.32 -20.16
N PRO A 578 3.91 -14.00 -19.82
CA PRO A 578 5.23 -13.38 -19.66
C PRO A 578 5.70 -12.51 -20.86
N ALA A 579 5.24 -12.79 -22.08
CA ALA A 579 5.56 -11.99 -23.27
C ALA A 579 4.86 -10.62 -23.28
N ASP A 580 3.71 -10.50 -22.61
CA ASP A 580 2.97 -9.24 -22.48
C ASP A 580 3.58 -8.33 -21.41
N LEU A 581 4.14 -8.92 -20.34
CA LEU A 581 4.87 -8.20 -19.29
C LEU A 581 5.98 -7.31 -19.84
N ALA A 582 6.83 -7.85 -20.70
CA ALA A 582 7.98 -7.10 -21.25
C ALA A 582 7.60 -6.06 -22.31
N ARG A 583 6.50 -6.29 -23.04
CA ARG A 583 5.98 -5.34 -24.03
C ARG A 583 5.32 -4.14 -23.36
N ASN A 584 4.56 -4.38 -22.30
CA ASN A 584 3.77 -3.36 -21.63
C ASN A 584 4.47 -2.72 -20.42
N ALA A 585 5.72 -3.11 -20.14
CA ALA A 585 6.47 -2.61 -18.99
C ALA A 585 6.52 -1.07 -18.92
N VAL A 586 6.16 -0.52 -17.76
CA VAL A 586 6.02 0.93 -17.50
C VAL A 586 7.36 1.61 -17.26
N SER A 587 7.49 2.86 -17.70
CA SER A 587 8.58 3.76 -17.31
C SER A 587 8.06 4.81 -16.32
N LEU A 588 8.71 4.90 -15.16
CA LEU A 588 8.38 5.83 -14.08
C LEU A 588 9.44 6.92 -13.99
N VAL A 589 9.01 8.17 -13.89
CA VAL A 589 9.88 9.34 -13.69
C VAL A 589 9.26 10.21 -12.60
N PHE A 590 10.07 10.53 -11.60
CA PHE A 590 9.71 11.36 -10.46
C PHE A 590 10.79 12.42 -10.24
N ASP A 591 10.46 13.48 -9.51
CA ASP A 591 11.48 14.33 -8.89
C ASP A 591 11.81 13.76 -7.50
N HIS A 592 11.13 14.20 -6.45
CA HIS A 592 11.36 13.74 -5.08
C HIS A 592 10.31 12.73 -4.66
N VAL A 593 10.72 11.56 -4.14
CA VAL A 593 9.78 10.56 -3.59
C VAL A 593 10.06 10.37 -2.12
N ALA A 594 9.12 10.80 -1.25
CA ALA A 594 9.32 10.78 0.19
C ALA A 594 9.15 9.37 0.76
N ALA A 595 7.91 8.85 0.83
CA ALA A 595 7.61 7.54 1.42
C ALA A 595 6.38 6.91 0.74
N THR A 596 6.57 6.54 -0.52
CA THR A 596 5.48 6.11 -1.40
C THR A 596 5.65 4.64 -1.76
N ALA A 597 4.55 3.89 -1.74
CA ALA A 597 4.52 2.52 -2.26
C ALA A 597 4.08 2.53 -3.73
N VAL A 598 4.83 1.85 -4.61
CA VAL A 598 4.43 1.60 -5.99
C VAL A 598 4.11 0.12 -6.14
N ASP A 599 2.86 -0.18 -6.48
CA ASP A 599 2.42 -1.53 -6.84
C ASP A 599 1.94 -1.54 -8.29
N THR A 600 2.60 -2.34 -9.12
CA THR A 600 2.25 -2.46 -10.54
C THR A 600 1.31 -3.64 -10.83
N ASN A 601 0.80 -4.33 -9.80
CA ASN A 601 -0.14 -5.45 -9.90
C ASN A 601 0.28 -6.48 -10.97
N GLY A 602 1.56 -6.87 -10.93
CA GLY A 602 2.11 -7.84 -11.87
C GLY A 602 2.54 -7.25 -13.23
N LEU A 603 2.51 -5.93 -13.45
CA LEU A 603 3.12 -5.31 -14.63
C LEU A 603 4.62 -5.04 -14.40
N ALA A 604 5.48 -5.40 -15.34
CA ALA A 604 6.92 -5.13 -15.20
C ALA A 604 7.27 -3.64 -15.29
N ILE A 605 8.43 -3.24 -14.73
CA ILE A 605 8.94 -1.87 -14.82
C ILE A 605 10.16 -1.84 -15.73
N ARG A 606 10.09 -1.06 -16.80
CA ARG A 606 11.21 -0.86 -17.72
C ARG A 606 12.30 -0.01 -17.09
N SER A 607 11.92 1.11 -16.47
CA SER A 607 12.85 2.05 -15.85
C SER A 607 12.18 2.87 -14.77
N VAL A 608 12.91 3.13 -13.69
CA VAL A 608 12.60 4.15 -12.69
C VAL A 608 13.67 5.23 -12.74
N GLN A 609 13.27 6.49 -12.84
CA GLN A 609 14.14 7.65 -12.71
C GLN A 609 13.57 8.56 -11.64
N ALA A 610 14.42 9.00 -10.70
CA ALA A 610 14.04 9.99 -9.70
C ALA A 610 15.20 10.96 -9.44
N VAL A 611 14.91 12.13 -8.85
CA VAL A 611 15.97 12.93 -8.22
C VAL A 611 16.47 12.18 -7.00
N ASP A 612 15.58 11.79 -6.10
CA ASP A 612 15.84 10.88 -4.96
C ASP A 612 14.59 10.06 -4.61
N TRP A 613 14.81 9.04 -3.79
CA TRP A 613 13.74 8.22 -3.22
C TRP A 613 14.10 7.90 -1.77
N LEU A 614 13.39 8.49 -0.82
CA LEU A 614 13.83 8.56 0.58
C LEU A 614 13.30 7.42 1.45
N GLU A 615 12.15 6.84 1.09
CA GLU A 615 11.50 5.71 1.76
C GLU A 615 10.39 5.11 0.87
N GLY A 616 9.82 3.98 1.26
CA GLY A 616 8.69 3.34 0.59
C GLY A 616 9.05 2.00 -0.02
N SER A 617 8.26 1.56 -1.00
CA SER A 617 8.46 0.26 -1.63
C SER A 617 8.10 0.24 -3.11
N ILE A 618 8.69 -0.69 -3.85
CA ILE A 618 8.27 -1.02 -5.22
C ILE A 618 8.04 -2.53 -5.28
N THR A 619 6.81 -2.90 -5.64
CA THR A 619 6.40 -4.29 -5.91
C THR A 619 6.14 -4.43 -7.40
N ALA A 620 6.91 -5.31 -8.06
CA ALA A 620 6.79 -5.56 -9.50
C ALA A 620 7.43 -6.91 -9.86
N PRO A 621 7.11 -7.52 -11.01
CA PRO A 621 7.80 -8.75 -11.41
C PRO A 621 9.30 -8.58 -11.62
N TRP A 622 9.70 -7.50 -12.29
CA TRP A 622 11.09 -7.15 -12.50
C TRP A 622 11.24 -5.68 -12.87
N ILE A 623 12.43 -5.14 -12.63
CA ILE A 623 12.81 -3.77 -12.94
C ILE A 623 14.05 -3.77 -13.84
N GLY A 624 13.92 -3.17 -15.03
CA GLY A 624 15.02 -3.07 -15.99
C GLY A 624 16.15 -2.15 -15.51
N SER A 625 15.82 -0.99 -14.97
CA SER A 625 16.80 -0.08 -14.35
C SER A 625 16.19 0.89 -13.34
N ILE A 626 16.96 1.27 -12.34
CA ILE A 626 16.66 2.36 -11.40
C ILE A 626 17.81 3.37 -11.46
N THR A 627 17.49 4.66 -11.58
CA THR A 627 18.50 5.73 -11.53
C THR A 627 18.00 6.88 -10.66
N THR A 628 18.79 7.27 -9.65
CA THR A 628 18.59 8.52 -8.91
C THR A 628 19.72 9.49 -9.24
N THR A 629 19.40 10.77 -9.48
CA THR A 629 20.39 11.75 -9.99
C THR A 629 20.89 12.74 -8.96
N GLY A 630 20.13 12.97 -7.88
CA GLY A 630 20.33 14.10 -6.98
C GLY A 630 20.16 15.45 -7.69
N THR A 631 20.34 16.55 -6.95
CA THR A 631 20.22 17.90 -7.51
C THR A 631 21.58 18.57 -7.66
N ARG A 632 21.67 19.48 -8.63
CA ARG A 632 22.86 20.29 -8.85
C ARG A 632 23.03 21.28 -7.70
N GLY A 633 24.10 21.13 -6.92
CA GLY A 633 24.38 21.98 -5.75
C GLY A 633 24.16 21.29 -4.41
N GLY A 634 23.63 20.06 -4.41
CA GLY A 634 23.61 19.18 -3.24
C GLY A 634 22.42 19.35 -2.30
N ALA A 635 21.31 19.93 -2.75
CA ALA A 635 20.07 19.93 -1.96
C ALA A 635 19.53 18.51 -1.76
N SER A 636 19.75 17.64 -2.75
CA SER A 636 19.58 16.20 -2.65
C SER A 636 20.82 15.50 -3.18
N ALA A 637 21.29 14.49 -2.45
CA ALA A 637 22.40 13.63 -2.85
C ALA A 637 22.00 12.60 -3.92
N GLY A 638 20.69 12.40 -4.13
CA GLY A 638 20.16 11.34 -4.98
C GLY A 638 20.16 9.99 -4.31
N ASP A 639 19.71 9.93 -3.06
CA ASP A 639 19.61 8.69 -2.30
C ASP A 639 18.52 7.77 -2.86
N LEU A 640 18.69 6.46 -2.68
CA LEU A 640 17.74 5.43 -3.09
C LEU A 640 17.50 4.49 -1.91
N ASN A 641 16.50 4.82 -1.11
CA ASN A 641 16.17 4.19 0.16
C ASN A 641 14.87 3.38 0.09
N VAL A 642 14.57 2.86 -1.10
CA VAL A 642 13.34 2.12 -1.39
C VAL A 642 13.52 0.63 -1.07
N SER A 643 12.47 0.01 -0.53
CA SER A 643 12.37 -1.45 -0.44
C SER A 643 11.92 -2.03 -1.79
N LEU A 644 12.52 -3.15 -2.21
CA LEU A 644 12.20 -3.76 -3.51
C LEU A 644 11.66 -5.17 -3.29
N PHE A 645 10.49 -5.47 -3.86
CA PHE A 645 9.87 -6.79 -3.81
C PHE A 645 9.65 -7.30 -5.23
N LEU A 646 10.56 -8.15 -5.72
CA LEU A 646 10.59 -8.60 -7.11
C LEU A 646 10.45 -10.11 -7.22
N ASP A 647 9.42 -10.60 -7.93
CA ASP A 647 9.13 -12.04 -8.05
C ASP A 647 9.83 -12.74 -9.24
N GLY A 648 10.45 -11.96 -10.14
CA GLY A 648 11.19 -12.44 -11.31
C GLY A 648 10.34 -12.95 -12.48
N GLN A 649 9.00 -12.89 -12.41
CA GLN A 649 8.12 -13.44 -13.45
C GLN A 649 8.32 -12.73 -14.79
N GLY A 650 8.65 -13.49 -15.84
CA GLY A 650 8.91 -12.94 -17.17
C GLY A 650 10.19 -12.10 -17.30
N ALA A 651 11.08 -12.13 -16.30
CA ALA A 651 12.30 -11.35 -16.30
C ALA A 651 13.21 -11.68 -17.50
N PRO A 652 13.68 -10.68 -18.28
CA PRO A 652 14.55 -10.91 -19.42
C PRO A 652 15.84 -11.64 -19.00
N ARG A 653 16.05 -12.86 -19.52
CA ARG A 653 17.17 -13.74 -19.15
C ARG A 653 17.24 -14.05 -17.65
N GLY A 654 16.10 -14.03 -16.96
CA GLY A 654 16.00 -14.24 -15.53
C GLY A 654 16.59 -13.11 -14.68
N THR A 655 16.84 -11.92 -15.26
CA THR A 655 17.34 -10.76 -14.51
C THR A 655 16.19 -9.93 -13.96
N ALA A 656 15.83 -10.16 -12.69
CA ALA A 656 14.74 -9.46 -12.02
C ALA A 656 15.09 -7.99 -11.72
N LEU A 657 16.37 -7.67 -11.47
CA LEU A 657 16.83 -6.30 -11.31
C LEU A 657 18.03 -6.02 -12.22
N GLY A 658 17.84 -5.22 -13.26
CA GLY A 658 18.85 -5.03 -14.31
C GLY A 658 20.02 -4.12 -13.91
N THR A 659 19.78 -2.82 -13.73
CA THR A 659 20.84 -1.87 -13.34
C THR A 659 20.32 -0.81 -12.37
N VAL A 660 20.92 -0.71 -11.20
CA VAL A 660 20.72 0.36 -10.23
C VAL A 660 21.90 1.32 -10.29
N ARG A 661 21.62 2.61 -10.41
CA ARG A 661 22.59 3.71 -10.33
C ARG A 661 22.06 4.79 -9.39
N ALA A 662 22.44 4.71 -8.13
CA ALA A 662 22.16 5.77 -7.17
C ALA A 662 23.29 6.81 -7.20
N ALA A 663 22.94 8.09 -7.41
CA ALA A 663 23.91 9.18 -7.27
C ALA A 663 24.35 9.36 -5.80
N GLY A 664 23.45 9.06 -4.87
CA GLY A 664 23.64 9.11 -3.42
C GLY A 664 23.83 7.74 -2.78
N SER A 665 23.34 7.60 -1.56
CA SER A 665 23.42 6.39 -0.75
C SER A 665 22.31 5.38 -1.06
N LEU A 666 22.58 4.10 -0.78
CA LEU A 666 21.55 3.10 -0.51
C LEU A 666 21.39 2.99 1.01
N ALA A 667 20.21 3.30 1.57
CA ALA A 667 19.94 3.18 3.00
C ALA A 667 18.53 2.67 3.31
N GLY A 668 18.34 2.04 4.47
CA GLY A 668 17.02 1.76 5.08
C GLY A 668 16.12 0.72 4.40
N GLY A 669 16.20 0.52 3.08
CA GLY A 669 15.34 -0.39 2.32
C GLY A 669 15.81 -1.85 2.32
N ALA A 670 14.84 -2.77 2.45
CA ALA A 670 15.07 -4.21 2.28
C ALA A 670 14.75 -4.64 0.85
N TRP A 671 15.66 -5.35 0.20
CA TRP A 671 15.42 -5.90 -1.13
C TRP A 671 15.17 -7.41 -1.01
N ASP A 672 14.03 -7.88 -1.49
CA ASP A 672 13.69 -9.29 -1.65
C ASP A 672 13.46 -9.54 -3.14
N ILE A 673 14.40 -10.25 -3.77
CA ILE A 673 14.47 -10.40 -5.22
C ILE A 673 14.59 -11.87 -5.57
N THR A 674 13.58 -12.40 -6.24
CA THR A 674 13.64 -13.70 -6.91
C THR A 674 14.17 -13.51 -8.33
N GLY A 675 15.34 -14.08 -8.62
CA GLY A 675 16.04 -13.96 -9.90
C GLY A 675 17.35 -13.17 -9.84
N ASN A 676 18.01 -13.06 -10.99
CA ASN A 676 19.34 -12.47 -11.08
C ASN A 676 19.33 -10.95 -10.93
N VAL A 677 20.36 -10.41 -10.28
CA VAL A 677 20.64 -8.98 -10.17
C VAL A 677 21.86 -8.64 -11.04
N GLY A 678 21.70 -7.65 -11.90
CA GLY A 678 22.76 -7.16 -12.77
C GLY A 678 23.76 -6.28 -12.01
N VAL A 679 23.69 -4.96 -12.23
CA VAL A 679 24.65 -4.01 -11.69
C VAL A 679 23.99 -3.16 -10.61
N VAL A 680 24.58 -3.10 -9.42
CA VAL A 680 24.20 -2.16 -8.36
C VAL A 680 25.35 -1.20 -8.14
N GLN A 681 25.09 0.09 -8.35
CA GLN A 681 26.05 1.17 -8.19
C GLN A 681 25.47 2.28 -7.32
N ALA A 682 26.23 2.72 -6.33
CA ALA A 682 25.85 3.83 -5.45
C ALA A 682 27.09 4.61 -4.98
N ALA A 683 26.90 5.84 -4.52
CA ALA A 683 27.98 6.62 -3.92
C ALA A 683 28.36 6.09 -2.53
N ALA A 684 27.37 5.68 -1.74
CA ALA A 684 27.55 5.05 -0.44
C ALA A 684 26.49 3.96 -0.21
N ALA A 685 26.65 3.17 0.84
CA ALA A 685 25.59 2.32 1.37
C ALA A 685 25.66 2.34 2.90
N ASP A 686 24.54 2.52 3.58
CA ASP A 686 24.47 2.52 5.05
C ASP A 686 23.22 1.80 5.54
N GLY A 687 23.42 0.67 6.22
CA GLY A 687 22.32 -0.16 6.72
C GLY A 687 21.46 -0.81 5.63
N TRP A 688 21.95 -0.85 4.38
CA TRP A 688 21.24 -1.49 3.26
C TRP A 688 21.31 -3.02 3.35
N ALA A 689 20.17 -3.68 3.10
CA ALA A 689 20.04 -5.13 3.11
C ALA A 689 19.39 -5.65 1.82
N ALA A 690 19.94 -6.72 1.25
CA ALA A 690 19.38 -7.40 0.07
C ALA A 690 19.44 -8.92 0.20
N GLN A 691 18.29 -9.56 0.04
CA GLN A 691 18.09 -11.00 -0.14
C GLN A 691 17.77 -11.27 -1.61
N ILE A 692 18.57 -12.13 -2.23
CA ILE A 692 18.57 -12.34 -3.67
C ILE A 692 18.57 -13.85 -3.92
N ASP A 693 17.46 -14.39 -4.42
CA ASP A 693 17.40 -15.76 -4.93
C ASP A 693 17.92 -15.81 -6.38
N GLY A 694 19.24 -15.66 -6.54
CA GLY A 694 19.88 -15.63 -7.85
C GLY A 694 21.33 -15.10 -7.84
N ASP A 695 21.88 -14.90 -9.05
CA ASP A 695 23.23 -14.37 -9.25
C ASP A 695 23.28 -12.83 -9.13
N VAL A 696 24.38 -12.30 -8.59
CA VAL A 696 24.71 -10.85 -8.59
C VAL A 696 25.93 -10.58 -9.46
N LYS A 697 25.75 -9.83 -10.55
CA LYS A 697 26.84 -9.57 -11.50
C LYS A 697 27.85 -8.53 -11.00
N LEU A 698 27.41 -7.46 -10.36
CA LEU A 698 28.32 -6.43 -9.81
C LEU A 698 27.64 -5.60 -8.73
N LEU A 699 28.23 -5.59 -7.53
CA LEU A 699 27.98 -4.60 -6.49
C LEU A 699 29.17 -3.63 -6.42
N LYS A 700 28.92 -2.33 -6.60
CA LYS A 700 29.95 -1.31 -6.58
C LYS A 700 29.49 -0.06 -5.81
N ILE A 701 30.03 0.09 -4.62
CA ILE A 701 29.88 1.29 -3.78
C ILE A 701 31.13 2.16 -4.00
N ALA A 702 30.95 3.41 -4.42
CA ALA A 702 32.08 4.29 -4.72
C ALA A 702 32.80 4.78 -3.45
N GLY A 703 32.07 4.91 -2.34
CA GLY A 703 32.50 5.39 -1.04
C GLY A 703 32.45 4.29 0.03
N ALA A 704 31.92 4.63 1.21
CA ALA A 704 31.78 3.71 2.32
C ALA A 704 30.54 2.82 2.16
N ALA A 705 30.72 1.53 2.44
CA ALA A 705 29.65 0.56 2.64
C ALA A 705 29.61 0.21 4.14
N ALA A 706 28.71 0.85 4.88
CA ALA A 706 28.51 0.66 6.31
C ALA A 706 27.31 -0.28 6.54
N ASN A 707 27.46 -1.25 7.44
CA ASN A 707 26.39 -2.18 7.82
C ASN A 707 25.62 -2.78 6.63
N THR A 708 26.31 -3.02 5.51
CA THR A 708 25.72 -3.47 4.25
C THR A 708 25.64 -5.00 4.24
N ASN A 709 24.43 -5.55 4.11
CA ASN A 709 24.17 -6.99 4.12
C ASN A 709 23.64 -7.44 2.76
N VAL A 710 24.33 -8.39 2.11
CA VAL A 710 23.90 -8.96 0.83
C VAL A 710 23.93 -10.48 0.92
N GLU A 711 22.76 -11.09 0.83
CA GLU A 711 22.56 -12.53 0.83
C GLU A 711 22.10 -12.97 -0.57
N ALA A 712 22.96 -13.68 -1.29
CA ALA A 712 22.65 -14.27 -2.58
C ALA A 712 22.66 -15.79 -2.50
N THR A 713 21.61 -16.47 -2.97
CA THR A 713 21.63 -17.94 -3.13
C THR A 713 22.49 -18.39 -4.32
N GLY A 714 22.86 -17.46 -5.21
CA GLY A 714 23.75 -17.71 -6.34
C GLY A 714 25.15 -17.11 -6.18
N SER A 715 25.78 -16.83 -7.32
CA SER A 715 27.14 -16.29 -7.38
C SER A 715 27.17 -14.76 -7.32
N VAL A 716 28.07 -14.20 -6.52
CA VAL A 716 28.44 -12.78 -6.55
C VAL A 716 29.73 -12.63 -7.34
N ALA A 717 29.64 -12.10 -8.56
CA ALA A 717 30.80 -12.01 -9.45
C ALA A 717 31.80 -10.92 -9.02
N ALA A 718 31.33 -9.80 -8.46
CA ALA A 718 32.20 -8.81 -7.86
C ALA A 718 31.47 -7.92 -6.85
N ALA A 719 32.08 -7.69 -5.70
CA ALA A 719 31.70 -6.67 -4.72
C ALA A 719 32.87 -5.71 -4.49
N THR A 720 32.63 -4.40 -4.57
CA THR A 720 33.68 -3.38 -4.41
C THR A 720 33.16 -2.19 -3.61
N ALA A 721 33.97 -1.73 -2.65
CA ALA A 721 33.75 -0.47 -1.93
C ALA A 721 35.07 0.32 -1.81
N ALA A 722 35.00 1.63 -1.55
CA ALA A 722 36.20 2.35 -1.11
C ALA A 722 36.55 1.99 0.33
N GLN A 723 35.56 1.80 1.19
CA GLN A 723 35.72 1.35 2.58
C GLN A 723 34.54 0.45 2.95
N TRP A 724 34.75 -0.53 3.84
CA TRP A 724 33.66 -1.40 4.31
C TRP A 724 33.66 -1.43 5.84
N THR A 725 32.58 -1.00 6.48
CA THR A 725 32.52 -0.84 7.94
C THR A 725 31.28 -1.53 8.50
N GLY A 726 31.36 -2.85 8.62
CA GLY A 726 30.29 -3.71 9.13
C GLY A 726 29.44 -4.36 8.02
N GLY A 727 28.55 -5.25 8.43
CA GLY A 727 27.68 -6.02 7.53
C GLY A 727 28.32 -7.31 7.01
N SER A 728 27.70 -7.89 5.99
CA SER A 728 28.02 -9.23 5.49
C SER A 728 27.76 -9.42 4.00
N ILE A 729 28.47 -10.38 3.41
CA ILE A 729 28.15 -10.93 2.09
C ILE A 729 28.03 -12.45 2.23
N VAL A 730 26.87 -12.98 1.87
CA VAL A 730 26.59 -14.42 1.78
C VAL A 730 26.37 -14.79 0.32
N ALA A 731 27.05 -15.82 -0.17
CA ALA A 731 26.94 -16.28 -1.57
C ALA A 731 27.27 -17.77 -1.72
N ASP A 732 26.83 -18.39 -2.82
CA ASP A 732 27.35 -19.72 -3.20
C ASP A 732 28.77 -19.65 -3.74
N GLN A 733 29.08 -18.58 -4.48
CA GLN A 733 30.42 -18.28 -4.96
C GLN A 733 30.66 -16.77 -4.93
N LEU A 734 31.81 -16.32 -4.41
CA LEU A 734 32.25 -14.93 -4.45
C LEU A 734 33.53 -14.81 -5.29
N SER A 735 33.42 -14.32 -6.52
CA SER A 735 34.58 -14.31 -7.43
C SER A 735 35.60 -13.22 -7.10
N ARG A 736 35.13 -12.04 -6.65
CA ARG A 736 36.00 -10.92 -6.27
C ARG A 736 35.37 -10.04 -5.20
N PHE A 737 36.09 -9.81 -4.11
CA PHE A 737 35.83 -8.78 -3.13
C PHE A 737 36.98 -7.78 -3.13
N THR A 738 36.70 -6.48 -3.16
CA THR A 738 37.74 -5.44 -3.21
C THR A 738 37.37 -4.23 -2.36
N VAL A 739 38.25 -3.87 -1.43
CA VAL A 739 38.20 -2.59 -0.72
C VAL A 739 39.37 -1.75 -1.19
N ALA A 740 39.07 -0.69 -1.95
CA ALA A 740 40.06 -0.01 -2.77
C ALA A 740 40.71 1.22 -2.10
N GLY A 741 40.07 1.79 -1.06
CA GLY A 741 40.33 3.15 -0.60
C GLY A 741 39.88 4.21 -1.61
N SER A 742 39.76 5.45 -1.15
CA SER A 742 39.43 6.61 -1.99
C SER A 742 40.07 7.87 -1.44
N ARG A 743 41.15 8.33 -2.09
CA ARG A 743 41.80 9.60 -1.74
C ARG A 743 40.87 10.81 -1.86
N PRO A 744 40.04 10.95 -2.91
CA PRO A 744 39.10 12.08 -3.00
C PRO A 744 38.11 12.15 -1.84
N LEU A 745 37.78 11.01 -1.23
CA LEU A 745 36.84 10.91 -0.11
C LEU A 745 37.51 10.80 1.26
N GLY A 746 38.85 10.80 1.33
CA GLY A 746 39.58 10.60 2.58
C GLY A 746 39.38 9.21 3.21
N LEU A 747 39.07 8.19 2.39
CA LEU A 747 38.84 6.81 2.86
C LEU A 747 40.11 5.99 2.63
N ASP A 748 40.68 5.44 3.71
CA ASP A 748 41.97 4.75 3.67
C ASP A 748 41.89 3.30 3.16
N GLY A 749 40.67 2.79 3.01
CA GLY A 749 40.43 1.44 2.47
C GLY A 749 40.35 0.36 3.52
N ASP A 750 39.98 0.74 4.74
CA ASP A 750 39.80 -0.18 5.86
C ASP A 750 38.53 -1.02 5.70
N CYS A 751 38.55 -2.18 6.33
CA CYS A 751 37.54 -3.21 6.13
C CYS A 751 37.21 -3.93 7.42
N THR A 752 35.93 -3.94 7.76
CA THR A 752 35.30 -4.83 8.72
C THR A 752 34.10 -5.45 8.03
N VAL A 753 34.12 -6.75 7.76
CA VAL A 753 33.05 -7.45 7.05
C VAL A 753 33.06 -8.93 7.40
N THR A 754 31.89 -9.57 7.34
CA THR A 754 31.78 -11.03 7.34
C THR A 754 31.51 -11.54 5.92
N LEU A 755 32.36 -12.41 5.40
CA LEU A 755 32.16 -13.10 4.12
C LEU A 755 31.81 -14.56 4.40
N THR A 756 30.64 -15.01 3.97
CA THR A 756 30.20 -16.41 4.09
C THR A 756 29.97 -16.97 2.69
N VAL A 757 30.70 -18.02 2.31
CA VAL A 757 30.60 -18.62 0.97
C VAL A 757 30.39 -20.13 1.07
N SER A 758 29.27 -20.64 0.55
CA SER A 758 28.86 -22.05 0.72
C SER A 758 29.60 -23.02 -0.21
N GLY A 759 30.20 -22.51 -1.30
CA GLY A 759 30.80 -23.33 -2.34
C GLY A 759 29.82 -24.21 -3.13
N GLN A 760 28.51 -24.10 -2.89
CA GLN A 760 27.50 -24.85 -3.62
C GLN A 760 27.55 -24.48 -5.11
N GLY A 761 27.36 -25.48 -5.96
CA GLY A 761 27.46 -25.32 -7.42
C GLY A 761 28.88 -25.02 -7.96
N VAL A 762 29.90 -24.86 -7.11
CA VAL A 762 31.28 -24.59 -7.55
C VAL A 762 31.94 -25.87 -8.04
N ALA A 763 32.39 -25.87 -9.30
CA ALA A 763 33.04 -27.04 -9.89
C ALA A 763 34.35 -27.41 -9.17
N PRO A 764 34.69 -28.71 -9.03
CA PRO A 764 35.94 -29.15 -8.40
C PRO A 764 37.17 -28.47 -9.00
N GLY A 765 38.06 -27.97 -8.13
CA GLY A 765 39.28 -27.26 -8.53
C GLY A 765 39.08 -25.78 -8.91
N ARG A 766 37.85 -25.26 -8.81
CA ARG A 766 37.56 -23.82 -8.80
C ARG A 766 37.49 -23.32 -7.36
N THR A 767 37.62 -22.01 -7.21
CA THR A 767 37.56 -21.35 -5.91
C THR A 767 36.14 -20.90 -5.61
N ALA A 768 35.64 -21.21 -4.42
CA ALA A 768 34.41 -20.64 -3.88
C ALA A 768 34.60 -19.13 -3.64
N LEU A 769 35.73 -18.74 -3.05
CA LEU A 769 36.18 -17.34 -2.97
C LEU A 769 37.40 -17.10 -3.87
N GLY A 770 37.21 -16.39 -4.98
CA GLY A 770 38.28 -16.15 -5.96
C GLY A 770 39.40 -15.25 -5.40
N SER A 771 39.05 -14.05 -4.96
CA SER A 771 39.99 -13.14 -4.28
C SER A 771 39.27 -12.13 -3.40
N ALA A 772 39.78 -11.87 -2.20
CA ALA A 772 39.47 -10.71 -1.38
C ALA A 772 40.72 -9.83 -1.23
N VAL A 773 40.64 -8.58 -1.68
CA VAL A 773 41.78 -7.63 -1.67
C VAL A 773 41.36 -6.35 -0.96
N ILE A 774 41.98 -6.08 0.18
CA ILE A 774 41.75 -4.91 1.02
C ILE A 774 43.01 -4.03 0.93
N LYS A 775 42.83 -2.75 0.58
CA LYS A 775 43.95 -1.80 0.43
C LYS A 775 44.41 -1.17 1.75
N GLY A 776 43.51 -1.06 2.72
CA GLY A 776 43.79 -0.61 4.09
C GLY A 776 43.93 -1.77 5.07
N ALA A 777 43.55 -1.52 6.32
CA ALA A 777 43.52 -2.50 7.38
C ALA A 777 42.28 -3.41 7.29
N ALA A 778 42.47 -4.72 7.50
CA ALA A 778 41.40 -5.68 7.73
C ALA A 778 41.17 -5.81 9.24
N ASP A 779 40.21 -5.06 9.77
CA ASP A 779 39.87 -5.01 11.18
C ASP A 779 38.70 -5.95 11.46
N THR A 780 38.93 -7.02 12.23
CA THR A 780 37.90 -8.00 12.60
C THR A 780 37.17 -8.65 11.40
N VAL A 781 37.86 -8.84 10.28
CA VAL A 781 37.30 -9.48 9.08
C VAL A 781 37.12 -10.98 9.31
N VAL A 782 35.90 -11.47 9.11
CA VAL A 782 35.56 -12.90 9.21
C VAL A 782 35.34 -13.46 7.81
N VAL A 783 35.97 -14.58 7.49
CA VAL A 783 35.87 -15.25 6.19
C VAL A 783 35.56 -16.72 6.43
N ASN A 784 34.33 -17.14 6.16
CA ASN A 784 33.87 -18.51 6.30
C ASN A 784 33.57 -19.08 4.91
N VAL A 785 34.38 -20.01 4.42
CA VAL A 785 34.25 -20.54 3.06
C VAL A 785 34.22 -22.06 3.09
N ASP A 786 33.12 -22.67 2.68
CA ASP A 786 33.08 -24.10 2.40
C ASP A 786 33.69 -24.31 1.00
N GLY A 787 34.93 -24.78 0.95
CA GLY A 787 35.71 -24.92 -0.29
C GLY A 787 36.97 -24.05 -0.38
N ALA A 788 37.45 -23.86 -1.61
CA ALA A 788 38.78 -23.27 -1.85
C ALA A 788 38.76 -21.73 -1.99
N ILE A 789 39.70 -21.07 -1.32
CA ILE A 789 40.01 -19.64 -1.44
C ILE A 789 41.25 -19.43 -2.32
N GLY A 790 41.17 -18.53 -3.30
CA GLY A 790 42.28 -18.21 -4.21
C GLY A 790 43.28 -17.20 -3.64
N LEU A 791 42.81 -16.07 -3.11
CA LEU A 791 43.67 -15.03 -2.54
C LEU A 791 42.94 -14.26 -1.44
N LEU A 792 43.57 -14.12 -0.28
CA LEU A 792 43.25 -13.11 0.72
C LEU A 792 44.41 -12.14 0.83
N SER A 793 44.15 -10.84 0.74
CA SER A 793 45.19 -9.82 0.86
C SER A 793 44.69 -8.58 1.58
N ALA A 794 45.50 -8.05 2.50
CA ALA A 794 45.28 -6.76 3.17
C ALA A 794 46.60 -6.00 3.34
N ALA A 795 46.54 -4.68 3.59
CA ALA A 795 47.76 -3.94 3.95
C ALA A 795 48.18 -4.24 5.40
N ALA A 796 47.22 -4.38 6.31
CA ALA A 796 47.40 -4.92 7.67
C ALA A 796 46.21 -5.84 7.99
N TRP A 797 46.37 -6.78 8.92
CA TRP A 797 45.29 -7.66 9.34
C TRP A 797 45.23 -7.65 10.86
N ASN A 798 44.25 -6.98 11.46
CA ASN A 798 44.27 -6.66 12.89
C ASN A 798 43.29 -7.51 13.73
N GLY A 799 42.63 -8.49 13.13
CA GLY A 799 41.79 -9.44 13.84
C GLY A 799 40.86 -10.21 12.91
N GLY A 800 39.96 -10.98 13.52
CA GLY A 800 38.99 -11.83 12.83
C GLY A 800 39.50 -13.25 12.62
N ALA A 801 38.79 -14.01 11.79
CA ALA A 801 39.05 -15.43 11.57
C ALA A 801 38.81 -15.82 10.11
N VAL A 802 39.58 -16.78 9.62
CA VAL A 802 39.43 -17.37 8.30
C VAL A 802 39.24 -18.87 8.43
N THR A 803 38.13 -19.41 7.93
CA THR A 803 37.88 -20.84 7.80
C THR A 803 37.70 -21.24 6.34
N ALA A 804 38.39 -22.30 5.91
CA ALA A 804 38.24 -22.85 4.55
C ALA A 804 38.73 -24.29 4.39
N ASP A 805 38.33 -24.97 3.31
CA ASP A 805 38.91 -26.26 2.92
C ASP A 805 40.36 -26.07 2.44
N GLN A 806 40.59 -25.01 1.65
CA GLN A 806 41.89 -24.71 1.05
C GLN A 806 42.11 -23.20 0.94
N LEU A 807 43.32 -22.73 1.20
CA LEU A 807 43.74 -21.34 1.02
C LEU A 807 45.00 -21.24 0.16
N ALA A 808 44.87 -20.79 -1.08
CA ALA A 808 46.02 -20.75 -1.99
C ALA A 808 47.05 -19.67 -1.62
N LYS A 809 46.61 -18.46 -1.22
CA LYS A 809 47.50 -17.35 -0.82
C LYS A 809 46.87 -16.47 0.26
N PHE A 810 47.63 -16.20 1.31
CA PHE A 810 47.36 -15.20 2.33
C PHE A 810 48.49 -14.16 2.33
N MET A 811 48.18 -12.90 2.07
CA MET A 811 49.17 -11.84 1.88
C MET A 811 48.86 -10.58 2.69
N VAL A 812 49.69 -10.28 3.68
CA VAL A 812 49.70 -8.98 4.38
C VAL A 812 50.87 -8.17 3.87
N THR A 813 50.59 -7.08 3.15
CA THR A 813 51.60 -6.43 2.29
C THR A 813 52.26 -5.21 2.89
N GLY A 814 51.69 -4.62 3.94
CA GLY A 814 52.00 -3.26 4.38
C GLY A 814 51.54 -2.19 3.40
N SER A 815 51.54 -0.94 3.84
CA SER A 815 51.31 0.24 3.01
C SER A 815 52.04 1.45 3.57
N ARG A 816 53.13 1.85 2.91
CA ARG A 816 53.86 3.09 3.24
C ARG A 816 52.99 4.34 3.10
N ALA A 817 52.01 4.31 2.20
CA ALA A 817 51.13 5.45 1.97
C ALA A 817 50.16 5.68 3.14
N LEU A 818 49.82 4.61 3.88
CA LEU A 818 48.90 4.63 5.02
C LEU A 818 49.63 4.51 6.37
N GLY A 819 50.96 4.39 6.37
CA GLY A 819 51.73 4.14 7.60
C GLY A 819 51.48 2.75 8.20
N LEU A 820 51.06 1.78 7.40
CA LEU A 820 50.83 0.40 7.83
C LEU A 820 52.09 -0.44 7.58
N ASP A 821 52.67 -0.97 8.66
CA ASP A 821 53.92 -1.76 8.58
C ASP A 821 53.70 -3.18 8.01
N GLY A 822 52.44 -3.62 7.95
CA GLY A 822 52.07 -4.94 7.43
C GLY A 822 51.97 -6.02 8.49
N ASP A 823 51.60 -5.62 9.70
CA ASP A 823 51.40 -6.50 10.83
C ASP A 823 50.12 -7.34 10.65
N CYS A 824 50.13 -8.53 11.26
CA CYS A 824 49.07 -9.51 11.14
C CYS A 824 48.77 -10.19 12.48
N ALA A 825 47.55 -10.00 12.97
CA ALA A 825 46.93 -10.70 14.07
C ALA A 825 45.64 -11.37 13.55
N THR A 826 45.66 -12.70 13.34
CA THR A 826 44.50 -13.42 12.80
C THR A 826 44.52 -14.91 13.14
N ALA A 827 43.32 -15.50 13.17
CA ALA A 827 43.14 -16.94 13.26
C ALA A 827 42.88 -17.55 11.87
N LEU A 828 43.61 -18.60 11.51
CA LEU A 828 43.42 -19.39 10.29
C LEU A 828 43.08 -20.84 10.67
N SER A 829 41.91 -21.33 10.28
CA SER A 829 41.49 -22.72 10.49
C SER A 829 41.18 -23.38 9.15
N ILE A 830 42.05 -24.26 8.67
CA ILE A 830 41.95 -24.85 7.33
C ILE A 830 41.82 -26.37 7.42
N SER A 831 40.71 -26.93 6.95
CA SER A 831 40.42 -28.37 7.11
C SER A 831 41.19 -29.28 6.15
N GLY A 832 41.72 -28.75 5.06
CA GLY A 832 42.39 -29.56 4.04
C GLY A 832 41.45 -30.53 3.31
N ASP A 833 40.14 -30.39 3.49
CA ASP A 833 39.15 -31.24 2.84
C ASP A 833 39.28 -31.15 1.32
N ASN A 834 39.15 -32.30 0.65
CA ASN A 834 39.29 -32.40 -0.80
C ASN A 834 40.66 -31.95 -1.36
N VAL A 835 41.67 -31.70 -0.50
CA VAL A 835 43.04 -31.40 -0.93
C VAL A 835 43.84 -32.69 -1.00
N ALA A 836 44.39 -32.98 -2.18
CA ALA A 836 45.30 -34.13 -2.34
C ALA A 836 46.52 -33.97 -1.43
N ALA A 837 46.91 -35.02 -0.69
CA ALA A 837 47.98 -35.00 0.31
C ALA A 837 49.35 -34.45 -0.17
N ALA A 838 49.62 -34.49 -1.49
CA ALA A 838 50.83 -33.94 -2.09
C ALA A 838 50.77 -32.41 -2.33
N ARG A 839 49.59 -31.81 -2.25
CA ARG A 839 49.35 -30.38 -2.40
C ARG A 839 49.15 -29.75 -1.01
N PRO A 840 49.60 -28.50 -0.83
CA PRO A 840 49.33 -27.81 0.42
C PRO A 840 47.85 -27.39 0.49
N ALA A 841 47.24 -27.59 1.65
CA ALA A 841 45.99 -26.98 2.07
C ALA A 841 46.15 -25.45 2.19
N VAL A 842 47.31 -24.97 2.64
CA VAL A 842 47.67 -23.55 2.62
C VAL A 842 48.88 -23.30 1.72
N GLY A 843 48.70 -22.64 0.59
CA GLY A 843 49.74 -22.51 -0.45
C GLY A 843 50.90 -21.56 -0.12
N LEU A 844 50.60 -20.34 0.34
CA LEU A 844 51.59 -19.33 0.73
C LEU A 844 51.00 -18.42 1.80
N VAL A 845 51.73 -18.22 2.89
CA VAL A 845 51.48 -17.17 3.88
C VAL A 845 52.63 -16.18 3.81
N LYS A 846 52.32 -14.92 3.51
CA LYS A 846 53.33 -13.86 3.43
C LYS A 846 52.86 -12.62 4.20
N ILE A 847 53.63 -12.22 5.19
CA ILE A 847 53.35 -11.09 6.07
C ILE A 847 54.55 -10.13 5.99
N ALA A 848 54.28 -8.85 5.74
CA ALA A 848 55.33 -7.85 5.55
C ALA A 848 55.91 -7.34 6.88
N GLY A 849 55.12 -7.37 7.96
CA GLY A 849 55.46 -6.92 9.30
C GLY A 849 55.54 -8.05 10.32
N LEU A 850 55.13 -7.74 11.55
CA LEU A 850 55.07 -8.68 12.67
C LEU A 850 53.87 -9.63 12.51
N ALA A 851 54.12 -10.92 12.68
CA ALA A 851 53.10 -11.97 12.67
C ALA A 851 52.78 -12.41 14.10
N SER A 852 51.48 -12.42 14.42
CA SER A 852 50.88 -12.86 15.68
C SER A 852 49.71 -13.78 15.33
N LEU A 853 50.05 -15.00 14.92
CA LEU A 853 49.12 -15.90 14.24
C LEU A 853 48.56 -16.97 15.17
N GLN A 854 47.35 -17.43 14.87
CA GLN A 854 46.73 -18.61 15.47
C GLN A 854 46.29 -19.53 14.32
N VAL A 855 47.14 -20.48 13.93
CA VAL A 855 46.97 -21.27 12.71
C VAL A 855 46.74 -22.74 13.05
N ALA A 856 45.62 -23.29 12.62
CA ALA A 856 45.33 -24.71 12.65
C ALA A 856 45.08 -25.20 11.22
N VAL A 857 45.88 -26.16 10.74
CA VAL A 857 45.74 -26.71 9.38
C VAL A 857 45.80 -28.23 9.42
N ASP A 858 44.76 -28.87 8.89
CA ASP A 858 44.86 -30.28 8.54
C ASP A 858 45.42 -30.42 7.11
N GLY A 859 46.57 -31.08 6.98
CA GLY A 859 47.30 -31.22 5.72
C GLY A 859 48.58 -30.38 5.61
N GLY A 860 49.04 -30.17 4.36
CA GLY A 860 50.30 -29.50 4.08
C GLY A 860 50.20 -27.97 4.04
N VAL A 861 51.25 -27.27 4.46
CA VAL A 861 51.41 -25.82 4.37
C VAL A 861 52.66 -25.50 3.56
N GLY A 862 52.53 -24.60 2.59
CA GLY A 862 53.63 -24.08 1.80
C GLY A 862 54.54 -23.13 2.59
N PRO A 863 55.20 -22.19 1.92
CA PRO A 863 56.04 -21.21 2.61
C PRO A 863 55.22 -20.30 3.54
N ILE A 864 55.70 -20.13 4.76
CA ILE A 864 55.27 -19.11 5.72
C ILE A 864 56.41 -18.10 5.87
N GLN A 865 56.13 -16.84 5.54
CA GLN A 865 57.12 -15.76 5.49
C GLN A 865 56.62 -14.55 6.27
N ALA A 866 57.41 -14.03 7.21
CA ALA A 866 57.10 -12.80 7.93
C ALA A 866 58.33 -11.89 8.05
N ALA A 867 58.17 -10.63 8.46
CA ALA A 867 59.34 -9.87 8.91
C ALA A 867 59.83 -10.42 10.25
N ALA A 868 58.93 -10.71 11.18
CA ALA A 868 59.19 -11.41 12.44
C ALA A 868 57.94 -12.16 12.91
N PHE A 869 58.11 -13.17 13.76
CA PHE A 869 57.02 -13.83 14.49
C PHE A 869 57.18 -13.52 15.98
N ASP A 870 56.09 -13.14 16.63
CA ASP A 870 56.09 -12.82 18.05
C ASP A 870 55.97 -14.08 18.93
N GLY A 871 55.98 -13.88 20.25
CA GLY A 871 55.83 -14.99 21.21
C GLY A 871 54.41 -15.55 21.33
N ALA A 872 53.38 -14.85 20.83
CA ALA A 872 51.99 -15.26 20.88
C ALA A 872 51.55 -16.07 19.65
N THR A 873 52.44 -16.20 18.65
CA THR A 873 52.21 -17.00 17.47
C THR A 873 52.11 -18.48 17.81
N GLU A 874 51.05 -19.12 17.35
CA GLU A 874 50.80 -20.56 17.48
C GLU A 874 50.43 -21.12 16.11
N VAL A 875 51.14 -22.17 15.67
CA VAL A 875 50.94 -22.82 14.38
C VAL A 875 50.92 -24.32 14.59
N ASP A 876 49.75 -24.93 14.43
CA ASP A 876 49.53 -26.38 14.47
C ASP A 876 49.15 -26.90 13.08
N VAL A 877 49.97 -27.84 12.57
CA VAL A 877 49.82 -28.39 11.21
C VAL A 877 49.93 -29.91 11.27
N SER A 878 48.86 -30.64 10.98
CA SER A 878 48.89 -32.11 11.02
C SER A 878 49.89 -32.71 10.00
N GLY A 879 50.14 -32.00 8.89
CA GLY A 879 51.00 -32.44 7.79
C GLY A 879 52.42 -31.87 7.82
N TRP A 880 52.79 -31.11 6.79
CA TRP A 880 54.16 -30.62 6.61
C TRP A 880 54.17 -29.11 6.37
N ILE A 881 55.21 -28.42 6.82
CA ILE A 881 55.48 -27.02 6.47
C ILE A 881 56.68 -26.97 5.50
N HIS A 882 56.52 -26.33 4.34
CA HIS A 882 57.60 -26.23 3.36
C HIS A 882 58.76 -25.39 3.88
N SER A 883 58.46 -24.21 4.39
CA SER A 883 59.47 -23.35 5.00
C SER A 883 58.84 -22.33 5.94
N LEU A 884 59.44 -22.14 7.10
CA LEU A 884 59.18 -21.04 8.01
C LEU A 884 60.36 -20.06 7.93
N THR A 885 60.13 -18.85 7.43
CA THR A 885 61.21 -17.89 7.22
C THR A 885 60.90 -16.49 7.75
N ALA A 886 61.87 -15.86 8.39
CA ALA A 886 61.78 -14.48 8.86
C ALA A 886 63.04 -13.66 8.56
N THR A 887 62.89 -12.35 8.40
CA THR A 887 64.04 -11.42 8.31
C THR A 887 64.54 -10.95 9.68
N GLY A 888 63.67 -10.96 10.68
CA GLY A 888 63.92 -10.70 12.10
C GLY A 888 63.61 -11.94 12.92
N ALA A 889 63.30 -11.79 14.21
CA ALA A 889 63.16 -12.93 15.12
C ALA A 889 62.00 -13.88 14.77
N ILE A 890 62.11 -15.15 15.19
CA ILE A 890 61.02 -16.13 15.20
C ILE A 890 60.77 -16.53 16.66
N GLY A 891 59.69 -16.05 17.24
CA GLY A 891 59.11 -16.55 18.50
C GLY A 891 57.85 -17.40 18.25
N GLY A 892 57.23 -17.87 19.33
CA GLY A 892 55.96 -18.62 19.29
C GLY A 892 56.14 -20.14 19.27
N GLU A 893 55.03 -20.86 19.11
CA GLU A 893 54.97 -22.32 19.12
C GLU A 893 54.59 -22.85 17.74
N PHE A 894 55.35 -23.82 17.21
CA PHE A 894 55.10 -24.43 15.92
C PHE A 894 55.09 -25.96 16.04
N ALA A 895 53.92 -26.56 15.89
CA ALA A 895 53.73 -27.99 15.78
C ALA A 895 53.52 -28.39 14.31
N ALA A 896 54.22 -29.42 13.85
CA ALA A 896 53.97 -29.99 12.53
C ALA A 896 54.31 -31.49 12.47
N GLY A 897 53.85 -32.21 11.45
CA GLY A 897 54.47 -33.50 11.11
C GLY A 897 55.96 -33.31 10.77
N ARG A 898 56.27 -32.42 9.83
CA ARG A 898 57.67 -32.04 9.52
C ARG A 898 57.78 -30.60 9.04
N ILE A 899 58.97 -30.02 9.17
CA ILE A 899 59.31 -28.72 8.58
C ILE A 899 60.56 -28.87 7.72
N ASN A 900 60.48 -28.52 6.44
CA ASN A 900 61.64 -28.70 5.57
C ASN A 900 62.71 -27.61 5.80
N VAL A 901 62.31 -26.35 6.00
CA VAL A 901 63.26 -25.25 6.26
C VAL A 901 62.74 -24.34 7.36
N VAL A 902 63.55 -24.08 8.39
CA VAL A 902 63.38 -22.97 9.32
C VAL A 902 64.56 -22.03 9.12
N LYS A 903 64.30 -20.76 8.78
CA LYS A 903 65.37 -19.79 8.51
C LYS A 903 65.04 -18.39 9.00
N THR A 904 65.87 -17.87 9.89
CA THR A 904 65.84 -16.47 10.31
C THR A 904 67.22 -15.83 10.25
N ARG A 905 67.26 -14.51 9.98
CA ARG A 905 68.46 -13.69 10.20
C ARG A 905 68.55 -13.12 11.62
N GLY A 906 67.42 -13.06 12.33
CA GLY A 906 67.36 -12.70 13.74
C GLY A 906 67.45 -13.93 14.64
N ASP A 907 66.98 -13.79 15.87
CA ASP A 907 67.03 -14.84 16.87
C ASP A 907 65.81 -15.77 16.79
N PHE A 908 66.00 -17.03 17.14
CA PHE A 908 64.93 -18.00 17.33
C PHE A 908 64.71 -18.19 18.84
N THR A 909 63.52 -17.84 19.31
CA THR A 909 63.13 -17.92 20.74
C THR A 909 61.86 -18.71 20.96
N GLY A 910 61.39 -19.43 19.93
CA GLY A 910 60.16 -20.21 19.96
C GLY A 910 60.36 -21.69 20.25
N SER A 911 59.29 -22.45 20.02
CA SER A 911 59.25 -23.91 20.15
C SER A 911 58.92 -24.58 18.81
N LEU A 912 59.56 -25.71 18.51
CA LEU A 912 59.23 -26.58 17.38
C LEU A 912 58.93 -27.98 17.89
N ASP A 913 57.76 -28.53 17.55
CA ASP A 913 57.36 -29.89 17.89
C ASP A 913 57.01 -30.68 16.64
N LEU A 914 57.90 -31.58 16.23
CA LEU A 914 57.79 -32.30 14.95
C LEU A 914 57.51 -33.79 15.16
N SER A 915 56.37 -34.27 14.68
CA SER A 915 55.89 -35.63 14.97
C SER A 915 56.30 -36.70 13.94
N GLN A 916 56.89 -36.33 12.79
CA GLN A 916 57.32 -37.30 11.78
C GLN A 916 58.41 -38.22 12.33
N ALA A 917 58.12 -39.53 12.36
CA ALA A 917 59.05 -40.57 12.81
C ALA A 917 60.38 -40.59 12.02
N PRO A 918 61.45 -41.21 12.56
CA PRO A 918 62.75 -41.29 11.89
C PRO A 918 62.66 -41.94 10.49
N ASP A 919 62.94 -41.15 9.45
CA ASP A 919 63.13 -41.62 8.07
C ASP A 919 64.56 -41.28 7.60
N PRO A 920 65.38 -42.28 7.21
CA PRO A 920 66.73 -42.06 6.69
C PRO A 920 66.78 -41.18 5.43
N ARG A 921 65.68 -41.06 4.68
CA ARG A 921 65.58 -40.30 3.44
C ARG A 921 65.04 -38.89 3.67
N VAL A 922 64.13 -38.72 4.63
CA VAL A 922 63.42 -37.45 4.86
C VAL A 922 63.53 -37.03 6.33
N PRO A 923 64.36 -36.02 6.65
CA PRO A 923 64.39 -35.43 7.99
C PRO A 923 63.02 -34.87 8.40
N ALA A 924 62.71 -34.95 9.70
CA ALA A 924 61.60 -34.20 10.29
C ALA A 924 61.90 -32.68 10.23
N LEU A 925 63.18 -32.31 10.38
CA LEU A 925 63.68 -30.95 10.16
C LEU A 925 64.86 -30.97 9.19
N SER A 926 64.70 -30.56 7.93
CA SER A 926 65.81 -30.69 6.96
C SER A 926 66.88 -29.61 7.12
N THR A 927 66.49 -28.35 7.31
CA THR A 927 67.40 -27.23 7.53
C THR A 927 66.85 -26.29 8.59
N PHE A 928 67.66 -25.98 9.60
CA PHE A 928 67.44 -24.91 10.56
C PHE A 928 68.60 -23.93 10.50
N SER A 929 68.31 -22.64 10.42
CA SER A 929 69.31 -21.56 10.40
C SER A 929 68.79 -20.35 11.15
N ALA A 930 69.45 -19.95 12.24
CA ALA A 930 69.12 -18.73 12.99
C ALA A 930 70.37 -17.88 13.28
N GLY A 931 70.16 -16.60 13.63
CA GLY A 931 71.21 -15.72 14.15
C GLY A 931 71.68 -16.20 15.51
N SER A 932 70.77 -16.27 16.47
CA SER A 932 70.95 -16.92 17.77
C SER A 932 69.75 -17.83 18.05
N THR A 933 69.90 -18.82 18.92
CA THR A 933 68.80 -19.65 19.42
C THR A 933 68.81 -19.56 20.94
N THR A 934 67.77 -18.96 21.53
CA THR A 934 67.74 -18.59 22.95
C THR A 934 66.41 -18.97 23.58
N GLY A 935 66.41 -19.67 24.71
CA GLY A 935 65.16 -20.09 25.38
C GLY A 935 64.29 -21.04 24.54
N ALA A 936 64.86 -21.66 23.50
CA ALA A 936 64.09 -22.38 22.49
C ALA A 936 63.95 -23.86 22.82
N ARG A 937 62.78 -24.44 22.51
CA ARG A 937 62.54 -25.89 22.63
C ARG A 937 62.29 -26.49 21.25
N ILE A 938 63.24 -27.27 20.74
CA ILE A 938 63.16 -27.89 19.41
C ILE A 938 63.15 -29.40 19.60
N ARG A 939 61.97 -30.02 19.43
CA ARG A 939 61.74 -31.46 19.57
C ARG A 939 61.32 -32.05 18.23
N THR A 940 62.00 -33.09 17.79
CA THR A 940 61.63 -33.81 16.57
C THR A 940 61.64 -35.30 16.83
N ALA A 941 60.56 -36.01 16.49
CA ALA A 941 60.54 -37.48 16.53
C ALA A 941 61.54 -38.08 15.52
N GLY A 942 61.76 -37.42 14.39
CA GLY A 942 62.63 -37.90 13.32
C GLY A 942 64.03 -37.30 13.29
N ASN A 943 64.69 -37.47 12.14
CA ASN A 943 66.03 -36.95 11.91
C ASN A 943 66.05 -35.42 11.76
N ILE A 944 67.14 -34.80 12.17
CA ILE A 944 67.48 -33.40 11.86
C ILE A 944 68.59 -33.40 10.82
N GLY A 945 68.41 -32.66 9.74
CA GLY A 945 69.40 -32.50 8.67
C GLY A 945 70.53 -31.58 9.10
N THR A 946 70.48 -30.31 8.68
CA THR A 946 71.44 -29.30 9.13
C THR A 946 70.80 -28.37 10.15
N PHE A 947 71.39 -28.27 11.33
CA PHE A 947 71.07 -27.28 12.35
C PHE A 947 72.21 -26.27 12.44
N GLN A 948 71.92 -25.01 12.15
CA GLN A 948 72.89 -23.93 12.20
C GLN A 948 72.36 -22.77 13.05
N THR A 949 73.14 -22.31 14.02
CA THR A 949 72.82 -21.12 14.82
C THR A 949 74.12 -20.38 15.20
N GLY A 950 74.06 -19.10 15.54
CA GLY A 950 75.24 -18.38 16.02
C GLY A 950 75.56 -18.64 17.49
N THR A 951 74.54 -18.67 18.35
CA THR A 951 74.60 -19.19 19.71
C THR A 951 73.44 -20.14 19.98
N LEU A 952 73.61 -20.97 21.00
CA LEU A 952 72.55 -21.80 21.56
C LEU A 952 72.55 -21.53 23.07
N THR A 953 71.53 -20.88 23.62
CA THR A 953 71.53 -20.49 25.03
C THR A 953 70.19 -20.82 25.67
N ASP A 954 70.16 -21.36 26.88
CA ASP A 954 68.93 -21.75 27.58
C ASP A 954 67.97 -22.60 26.71
N SER A 955 68.52 -23.44 25.82
CA SER A 955 67.74 -24.08 24.75
C SER A 955 67.86 -25.61 24.77
N THR A 956 66.81 -26.29 24.31
CA THR A 956 66.79 -27.75 24.13
C THR A 956 66.65 -28.11 22.66
N LEU A 957 67.54 -28.97 22.16
CA LEU A 957 67.50 -29.55 20.82
C LEU A 957 67.44 -31.08 20.92
N PHE A 958 66.30 -31.67 20.58
CA PHE A 958 66.04 -33.10 20.71
C PHE A 958 65.67 -33.71 19.36
N ALA A 959 66.43 -34.72 18.91
CA ALA A 959 66.08 -35.59 17.80
C ALA A 959 65.79 -37.02 18.30
N GLY A 960 64.65 -37.59 17.92
CA GLY A 960 64.14 -38.87 18.44
C GLY A 960 63.08 -38.71 19.54
N TRP A 961 62.45 -37.54 19.64
CA TRP A 961 61.53 -37.24 20.72
C TRP A 961 60.25 -38.08 20.64
N ASN A 962 59.82 -38.62 21.78
CA ASN A 962 58.60 -39.40 21.96
C ASN A 962 57.75 -38.78 23.09
N SER A 963 56.48 -38.48 22.82
CA SER A 963 55.55 -37.91 23.79
C SER A 963 55.29 -38.78 25.03
N THR A 964 55.63 -40.08 25.02
CA THR A 964 55.53 -40.96 26.19
C THR A 964 56.75 -40.91 27.11
N ALA A 965 57.81 -40.17 26.76
CA ALA A 965 59.04 -40.07 27.55
C ALA A 965 59.02 -38.94 28.61
N ASP A 966 57.92 -38.18 28.72
CA ASP A 966 57.70 -37.18 29.79
C ASP A 966 56.74 -37.75 30.85
N ALA A 967 57.24 -38.61 31.73
CA ALA A 967 56.43 -39.26 32.75
C ALA A 967 55.94 -38.30 33.87
N ASN A 968 56.52 -37.09 33.97
CA ASN A 968 56.29 -36.15 35.06
C ASN A 968 55.56 -34.87 34.63
N GLY A 969 55.51 -34.56 33.32
CA GLY A 969 54.77 -33.44 32.75
C GLY A 969 55.35 -32.07 33.07
N ASP A 970 56.59 -31.99 33.55
CA ASP A 970 57.26 -30.73 33.91
C ASP A 970 58.03 -30.11 32.73
N GLY A 971 58.18 -30.84 31.62
CA GLY A 971 58.87 -30.38 30.41
C GLY A 971 60.37 -30.11 30.59
N VAL A 972 60.96 -30.43 31.74
CA VAL A 972 62.40 -30.27 31.98
C VAL A 972 63.06 -31.62 31.76
N TYR A 973 63.62 -31.83 30.57
CA TYR A 973 64.47 -33.01 30.34
C TYR A 973 65.84 -32.76 30.97
N ASP A 974 66.03 -33.29 32.18
CA ASP A 974 67.37 -33.56 32.68
C ASP A 974 68.06 -34.54 31.71
N LEU A 975 69.28 -34.20 31.28
CA LEU A 975 70.07 -34.87 30.24
C LEU A 975 70.22 -36.41 30.38
N PHE A 976 69.75 -37.02 31.49
CA PHE A 976 70.16 -38.37 31.92
C PHE A 976 69.10 -39.27 32.59
N ASP A 977 67.79 -38.96 32.61
CA ASP A 977 66.80 -39.92 33.15
C ASP A 977 66.41 -41.01 32.12
N ALA A 978 67.32 -42.01 32.04
CA ALA A 978 67.18 -43.44 31.76
C ALA A 978 66.38 -43.94 30.52
N GLY A 979 67.11 -44.57 29.58
CA GLY A 979 66.61 -45.64 28.69
C GLY A 979 65.74 -45.24 27.49
N ASP A 980 64.64 -44.55 27.74
CA ASP A 980 63.55 -44.36 26.76
C ASP A 980 63.84 -43.24 25.75
N ALA A 981 64.75 -42.30 26.08
CA ALA A 981 65.13 -41.17 25.24
C ALA A 981 65.86 -41.57 23.93
N PHE A 982 66.36 -42.81 23.83
CA PHE A 982 67.09 -43.31 22.66
C PHE A 982 66.39 -44.46 21.91
N ASP A 983 65.15 -44.81 22.28
CA ASP A 983 64.39 -45.87 21.60
C ASP A 983 64.04 -45.50 20.15
N GLN A 984 63.92 -44.20 19.84
CA GLN A 984 63.81 -43.70 18.48
C GLN A 984 65.20 -43.34 17.92
N GLN A 985 65.73 -44.18 17.02
CA GLN A 985 67.04 -43.98 16.38
C GLN A 985 67.05 -42.79 15.40
N ALA A 986 67.09 -41.57 15.95
CA ALA A 986 67.18 -40.33 15.17
C ALA A 986 68.60 -39.78 15.12
N THR A 987 68.93 -39.17 13.99
CA THR A 987 70.24 -38.60 13.69
C THR A 987 70.15 -37.08 13.52
N ILE A 988 71.09 -36.35 14.10
CA ILE A 988 71.43 -34.98 13.70
C ILE A 988 72.58 -35.08 12.69
N ARG A 989 72.33 -34.80 11.41
CA ARG A 989 73.33 -34.98 10.34
C ARG A 989 74.44 -33.93 10.40
N LYS A 990 74.10 -32.69 10.78
CA LYS A 990 75.07 -31.61 10.90
C LYS A 990 74.59 -30.57 11.91
N LEU A 991 75.35 -30.37 12.97
CA LEU A 991 75.20 -29.28 13.93
C LEU A 991 76.33 -28.27 13.69
N VAL A 992 75.97 -26.99 13.52
CA VAL A 992 76.93 -25.91 13.25
C VAL A 992 76.65 -24.73 14.17
N ILE A 993 77.66 -24.32 14.94
CA ILE A 993 77.62 -23.08 15.72
C ILE A 993 78.51 -22.04 15.02
N THR A 994 77.92 -20.94 14.54
CA THR A 994 78.59 -19.95 13.67
C THR A 994 78.78 -18.58 14.32
N ARG A 995 80.01 -18.22 14.66
CA ARG A 995 80.38 -16.90 15.18
C ARG A 995 81.31 -16.14 14.24
N ALA A 996 81.47 -14.84 14.48
CA ALA A 996 82.57 -14.08 13.90
C ALA A 996 83.91 -14.61 14.45
N ALA A 997 84.96 -14.57 13.64
CA ALA A 997 86.30 -15.01 14.07
C ALA A 997 86.76 -14.21 15.30
N GLY A 998 87.14 -14.90 16.39
CA GLY A 998 87.54 -14.30 17.67
C GLY A 998 86.41 -14.13 18.70
N GLN A 999 85.19 -14.63 18.43
CA GLN A 999 84.10 -14.71 19.41
C GLN A 999 83.85 -16.14 19.88
N ALA A 1000 83.48 -16.29 21.15
CA ALA A 1000 83.21 -17.58 21.77
C ALA A 1000 81.96 -18.25 21.16
N CYS A 1001 82.04 -19.55 20.87
CA CYS A 1001 80.86 -20.37 20.68
C CYS A 1001 80.14 -20.47 22.04
N ALA A 1002 78.98 -19.81 22.18
CA ALA A 1002 78.19 -19.85 23.40
C ALA A 1002 77.09 -20.91 23.25
N MET A 1003 77.16 -21.94 24.11
CA MET A 1003 76.20 -23.05 24.19
C MET A 1003 75.51 -23.08 25.56
N ASP A 1004 75.67 -22.03 26.35
CA ASP A 1004 75.39 -21.96 27.79
C ASP A 1004 73.98 -22.47 28.16
N ASN A 1005 73.91 -23.26 29.24
CA ASN A 1005 72.66 -23.82 29.77
C ASN A 1005 71.76 -24.51 28.70
N SER A 1006 72.37 -25.19 27.72
CA SER A 1006 71.64 -25.82 26.62
C SER A 1006 71.88 -27.33 26.53
N ASN A 1007 70.84 -28.05 26.09
CA ASN A 1007 70.81 -29.51 26.02
C ASN A 1007 70.61 -29.98 24.57
N ILE A 1008 71.51 -30.83 24.08
CA ILE A 1008 71.40 -31.45 22.75
C ILE A 1008 71.32 -32.96 22.91
N VAL A 1009 70.28 -33.58 22.35
CA VAL A 1009 70.01 -35.02 22.48
C VAL A 1009 69.72 -35.64 21.11
N ALA A 1010 70.44 -36.70 20.76
CA ALA A 1010 70.18 -37.52 19.55
C ALA A 1010 70.86 -38.89 19.63
N ALA A 1011 70.31 -39.94 19.02
CA ALA A 1011 70.99 -41.24 18.97
C ALA A 1011 72.34 -41.17 18.22
N THR A 1012 72.37 -40.48 17.08
CA THR A 1012 73.62 -40.25 16.32
C THR A 1012 73.79 -38.76 15.97
N ILE A 1013 75.01 -38.24 16.12
CA ILE A 1013 75.39 -36.92 15.58
C ILE A 1013 76.53 -37.10 14.57
N ASP A 1014 76.22 -36.96 13.27
CA ASP A 1014 77.21 -37.19 12.22
C ASP A 1014 78.32 -36.14 12.22
N MET A 1015 77.98 -34.86 12.43
CA MET A 1015 78.96 -33.78 12.41
C MET A 1015 78.59 -32.66 13.37
N ILE A 1016 79.54 -32.26 14.21
CA ILE A 1016 79.48 -31.02 15.00
C ILE A 1016 80.59 -30.10 14.48
N SER A 1017 80.26 -28.86 14.13
CA SER A 1017 81.22 -27.88 13.63
C SER A 1017 81.08 -26.56 14.38
N LEU A 1018 82.12 -26.20 15.13
CA LEU A 1018 82.19 -24.99 15.93
C LEU A 1018 83.10 -23.98 15.19
N LEU A 1019 82.53 -22.94 14.61
CA LEU A 1019 83.27 -22.01 13.74
C LEU A 1019 83.79 -20.74 14.46
N GLY A 1020 83.55 -20.62 15.76
CA GLY A 1020 84.18 -19.64 16.67
C GLY A 1020 85.22 -20.30 17.58
N ASP A 1021 85.80 -19.51 18.48
CA ASP A 1021 86.72 -20.06 19.50
C ASP A 1021 85.88 -20.77 20.58
N VAL A 1022 86.25 -21.99 20.96
CA VAL A 1022 85.66 -22.67 22.13
C VAL A 1022 86.36 -22.11 23.36
N LEU A 1023 85.66 -21.29 24.15
CA LEU A 1023 86.15 -20.80 25.43
C LEU A 1023 85.64 -21.71 26.54
N ILE A 1024 86.59 -22.26 27.28
CA ILE A 1024 86.39 -23.04 28.49
C ILE A 1024 86.27 -22.03 29.63
N ASP A 1025 85.05 -21.78 30.13
CA ASP A 1025 84.83 -20.88 31.27
C ASP A 1025 84.87 -21.67 32.59
N GLU A 1026 86.05 -21.72 33.21
CA GLU A 1026 86.26 -22.40 34.50
C GLU A 1026 85.79 -21.56 35.71
N THR A 1027 85.10 -20.43 35.49
CA THR A 1027 84.63 -19.58 36.60
C THR A 1027 83.53 -20.28 37.40
N PRO A 1028 83.61 -20.37 38.76
CA PRO A 1028 82.56 -20.98 39.56
C PRO A 1028 81.21 -20.28 39.36
N GLY A 1029 80.23 -20.99 38.78
CA GLY A 1029 78.91 -20.47 38.44
C GLY A 1029 78.66 -20.26 36.94
N ALA A 1030 79.62 -20.57 36.06
CA ALA A 1030 79.35 -20.68 34.63
C ALA A 1030 78.37 -21.85 34.36
N GLU A 1031 77.31 -21.60 33.60
CA GLU A 1031 76.26 -22.59 33.35
C GLU A 1031 76.71 -23.58 32.25
N PRO A 1032 76.75 -24.89 32.53
CA PRO A 1032 77.26 -25.89 31.59
C PRO A 1032 76.31 -26.10 30.40
N PHE A 1033 76.84 -26.63 29.30
CA PHE A 1033 76.04 -27.19 28.21
C PHE A 1033 76.24 -28.71 28.12
N GLY A 1034 75.22 -29.42 27.64
CA GLY A 1034 75.23 -30.88 27.56
C GLY A 1034 74.93 -31.41 26.17
N ILE A 1035 75.69 -32.42 25.75
CA ILE A 1035 75.41 -33.21 24.54
C ILE A 1035 75.29 -34.68 24.95
N ALA A 1036 74.13 -35.27 24.72
CA ALA A 1036 73.85 -36.69 24.94
C ALA A 1036 73.64 -37.40 23.59
N CYS A 1037 74.54 -38.33 23.24
CA CYS A 1037 74.38 -39.17 22.05
C CYS A 1037 75.03 -40.55 22.19
N GLN A 1038 74.51 -41.55 21.46
CA GLN A 1038 75.10 -42.90 21.41
C GLN A 1038 76.32 -42.96 20.50
N THR A 1039 76.38 -42.15 19.45
CA THR A 1039 77.49 -42.15 18.50
C THR A 1039 77.70 -40.78 17.88
N TYR A 1040 78.96 -40.37 17.71
CA TYR A 1040 79.31 -39.23 16.86
C TYR A 1040 80.38 -39.60 15.83
N ARG A 1041 80.28 -39.06 14.61
CA ARG A 1041 81.27 -39.35 13.54
C ARG A 1041 82.39 -38.32 13.45
N LEU A 1042 82.10 -37.03 13.57
CA LEU A 1042 83.09 -35.96 13.44
C LEU A 1042 82.73 -34.74 14.31
N ILE A 1043 83.69 -34.27 15.12
CA ILE A 1043 83.61 -32.95 15.78
C ILE A 1043 84.78 -32.11 15.27
N THR A 1044 84.53 -30.87 14.84
CA THR A 1044 85.57 -29.92 14.44
C THR A 1044 85.37 -28.58 15.14
N GLY A 1045 86.47 -27.92 15.49
CA GLY A 1045 86.43 -26.59 16.09
C GLY A 1045 87.80 -25.92 16.15
N ARG A 1046 87.86 -24.78 16.84
CA ARG A 1046 89.11 -24.08 17.17
C ARG A 1046 89.07 -23.68 18.65
N ASP A 1047 90.17 -23.91 19.35
CA ASP A 1047 90.38 -23.49 20.73
C ASP A 1047 91.61 -22.56 20.83
N SER A 1048 92.07 -22.27 22.05
CA SER A 1048 93.26 -21.46 22.32
C SER A 1048 94.57 -22.11 21.83
N GLU A 1049 94.58 -23.39 21.50
CA GLU A 1049 95.72 -24.17 21.00
C GLU A 1049 95.72 -24.34 19.48
N GLY A 1050 94.58 -24.18 18.81
CA GLY A 1050 94.45 -24.19 17.35
C GLY A 1050 93.19 -24.90 16.87
N ALA A 1051 93.19 -25.35 15.60
CA ALA A 1051 92.06 -26.12 15.06
C ALA A 1051 92.13 -27.58 15.49
N PHE A 1052 91.03 -28.16 15.95
CA PHE A 1052 90.91 -29.56 16.35
C PHE A 1052 89.90 -30.34 15.50
N ALA A 1053 90.06 -31.66 15.43
CA ALA A 1053 89.12 -32.56 14.78
C ALA A 1053 89.13 -33.95 15.45
N TYR A 1054 87.98 -34.39 15.97
CA TYR A 1054 87.78 -35.72 16.56
C TYR A 1054 86.91 -36.59 15.65
N ARG A 1055 87.28 -37.86 15.43
CA ARG A 1055 86.57 -38.78 14.52
C ARG A 1055 86.24 -40.12 15.20
N ASN A 1056 85.03 -40.64 14.95
CA ASN A 1056 84.53 -41.96 15.35
C ASN A 1056 84.80 -42.32 16.83
N GLY A 1057 84.08 -41.67 17.76
CA GLY A 1057 84.16 -41.99 19.19
C GLY A 1057 83.00 -42.87 19.69
N GLU A 1058 83.31 -43.80 20.59
CA GLU A 1058 82.35 -44.58 21.41
C GLU A 1058 82.00 -43.79 22.70
N PRO A 1059 80.75 -43.81 23.20
CA PRO A 1059 80.43 -43.46 24.59
C PRO A 1059 81.07 -44.48 25.51
N VAL A 1060 81.83 -44.07 26.53
CA VAL A 1060 81.58 -44.57 27.90
C VAL A 1060 82.58 -44.07 28.95
N ASP A 1061 82.05 -43.65 30.10
CA ASP A 1061 82.58 -44.11 31.39
C ASP A 1061 81.68 -45.22 31.99
N THR A 1062 82.09 -45.75 33.16
CA THR A 1062 81.75 -47.09 33.68
C THR A 1062 80.27 -47.38 33.99
N ASP A 1063 79.37 -46.41 33.85
CA ASP A 1063 77.90 -46.61 33.89
C ASP A 1063 77.22 -46.61 32.51
N GLY A 1064 77.94 -46.30 31.42
CA GLY A 1064 77.36 -46.29 30.06
C GLY A 1064 77.46 -44.95 29.29
N ASN A 1065 78.09 -43.90 29.81
CA ASN A 1065 77.88 -42.52 29.30
C ASN A 1065 79.00 -41.94 28.39
N LEU A 1066 78.65 -41.38 27.22
CA LEU A 1066 79.48 -40.39 26.51
C LEU A 1066 79.18 -39.03 27.14
N VAL A 1067 80.09 -38.49 27.93
CA VAL A 1067 79.98 -37.09 28.40
C VAL A 1067 81.08 -36.29 27.72
N VAL A 1068 80.76 -35.65 26.60
CA VAL A 1068 81.58 -34.51 26.14
C VAL A 1068 81.20 -33.33 27.04
N ARG A 1069 81.70 -33.33 28.28
CA ARG A 1069 81.95 -32.06 28.98
C ARG A 1069 83.19 -31.51 28.30
N LEU A 1070 82.99 -30.72 27.24
CA LEU A 1070 83.93 -29.64 26.97
C LEU A 1070 83.70 -28.67 28.12
N VAL A 1071 84.39 -28.93 29.24
CA VAL A 1071 84.65 -27.89 30.24
C VAL A 1071 85.27 -26.75 29.47
#